data_AF-A0A1P8AY46-F1
#
_entry.id   AF-A0A1P8AY46-F1
#
_cell.length_a   1.000
_cell.length_b   1.000
_cell.length_c   1.000
_cell.angle_alpha   90.00
_cell.angle_beta   90.00
_cell.angle_gamma   90.00
#
_symmetry.space_group_name_H-M   'P 1'
#
loop_
_entity.id
_entity.type
_entity.pdbx_description
1 polymer ?
#
loop_
_entity_poly.entity_id
_entity_poly.type
_entity_poly.pdbx_seq_one_letter_code
_entity_poly.pdbx_strand_id
1 'polypeptide(L)'
;MMNNGCDEVSPRSEIALLGSVETMLEKIYEKHNHRLPISVETRRKLSSISEELALETLRKVFNKPYLKTLDGLIMYFVKGTVTVDGSPRLSPGESPVQSPRTPAKKSCRASQDVSLDLETPSPKFMKREENGGSKYIPPLLALGELEFKKAFLLLSYIGGESLVEEVISGDQIRKWKDLPMVSYEAAVWNRLGQRYCSPKERRRPLEGDSGMTHYYQCHVATDGSYKFKGHLLENTGTHLHKVLGDDNVLTVKFDKVLGVETYCNDLYSTYKGIAKNGIMVGLRRYRFFVFKDGGKEEKKKDVSTKGVKCYFIRTDSTASIDMQNPYIFAGKSMHEARMHFMHVNTLSSLPNYMSRFSLILSKTKTLEVDMTGITFEQIDDIHCHDQDDKDVLDKNGKPCIHSDGTGYISEDLARMCPVNIFKGKSMRSNNIQGPCGQEPPLLIQFRIFYNGYAVKGTFLTNKKLPPRTVQVRPSMIKVYEDRTLSNLSTFNSLEVVTTSNPPRKARLSRNLVALLSYGGVPNDFFLNILRNTLEESKTIFYSERAAFKAAINYGDDQYTADMILVGIPLDEPYLKDRLSYLLKTERNALKAGRFPIDESYYIMGTVDPTGELKENEICVILHSGQISGDVLVYRNPGLHFGDIHVLKATYVKALEDYVGNAKFAVFFPQKGPRSLGDEIAGGDFDGDMYFISRNPKLLEHFKPSEPWVSSSKPSKIYCGRKPSELSEEELEEELFKMFLKARFCKRDVIGMAADCWLGIMDPFLTLGDESAKEKYERKKNILKLIDIYYDALDAPKKGAKVDLPPDLEIKNFPHYMERDPKRDFRSTSILGLIFDTVDSHNAEEPPPSEISKLWYFEDEPVPKSHMDKFTSWYENYRSEMSQAMMETDKVKRNQLTNEVIQRYKQDFYGAAGFEDSNKSLEELYPQALALYNVVYDYAIQEGVAKCTFAWNVAGPVLCKFYLKKTKDKSVVASTSVLKKLLG
;
A
#
# COMPACT_ATOMS: atom_id res chain seq x y z
N MET A 1 44.13 -28.65 -49.74
CA MET A 1 45.12 -29.09 -48.75
C MET A 1 44.50 -30.22 -47.94
N MET A 2 45.21 -31.35 -47.96
CA MET A 2 45.08 -32.62 -47.22
C MET A 2 43.81 -32.86 -46.39
N ASN A 3 42.93 -33.80 -46.74
CA ASN A 3 43.02 -35.28 -46.62
C ASN A 3 43.00 -35.83 -45.18
N ASN A 4 42.19 -36.90 -45.05
CA ASN A 4 42.06 -37.93 -43.99
C ASN A 4 40.87 -37.70 -43.03
N GLY A 5 39.76 -38.44 -43.06
CA GLY A 5 39.47 -39.71 -43.73
C GLY A 5 39.82 -40.92 -42.87
N CYS A 6 38.77 -41.65 -42.47
CA CYS A 6 38.70 -43.02 -41.92
C CYS A 6 38.89 -43.28 -40.42
N ASP A 7 37.75 -43.63 -39.82
CA ASP A 7 37.46 -44.86 -39.08
C ASP A 7 38.24 -45.19 -37.80
N GLU A 8 37.65 -44.83 -36.66
CA GLU A 8 37.79 -45.63 -35.44
C GLU A 8 36.44 -45.76 -34.73
N VAL A 9 35.89 -46.97 -34.82
CA VAL A 9 35.16 -47.71 -33.79
C VAL A 9 34.81 -46.88 -32.54
N SER A 10 33.53 -46.56 -32.37
CA SER A 10 33.05 -45.99 -31.11
C SER A 10 33.40 -46.96 -29.97
N PRO A 11 34.15 -46.52 -28.94
CA PRO A 11 34.56 -47.42 -27.87
C PRO A 11 33.32 -47.87 -27.10
N ARG A 12 33.14 -49.19 -27.00
CA ARG A 12 32.30 -49.80 -25.96
C ARG A 12 32.89 -49.37 -24.62
N SER A 13 32.35 -48.29 -24.05
CA SER A 13 32.81 -47.70 -22.79
C SER A 13 32.45 -48.61 -21.59
N GLU A 14 33.35 -49.55 -21.30
CA GLU A 14 33.98 -49.95 -20.02
C GLU A 14 33.25 -49.85 -18.67
N ILE A 15 31.91 -49.88 -18.63
CA ILE A 15 31.19 -50.18 -17.37
C ILE A 15 30.18 -51.29 -17.67
N ALA A 16 30.53 -52.53 -17.29
CA ALA A 16 29.64 -53.67 -17.40
C ALA A 16 28.52 -53.55 -16.34
N LEU A 17 27.27 -53.47 -16.81
CA LEU A 17 26.09 -53.58 -15.95
C LEU A 17 25.69 -55.06 -15.86
N LEU A 18 24.98 -55.43 -14.79
CA LEU A 18 24.42 -56.78 -14.65
C LEU A 18 23.46 -57.07 -15.82
N GLY A 19 23.51 -58.30 -16.36
CA GLY A 19 22.81 -58.63 -17.61
C GLY A 19 21.30 -58.36 -17.59
N SER A 20 20.65 -58.50 -16.44
CA SER A 20 19.23 -58.17 -16.22
C SER A 20 18.93 -56.67 -16.41
N VAL A 21 19.84 -55.79 -15.97
CA VAL A 21 19.75 -54.33 -16.08
C VAL A 21 19.98 -53.89 -17.52
N GLU A 22 20.92 -54.54 -18.24
CA GLU A 22 21.14 -54.27 -19.67
C GLU A 22 19.92 -54.66 -20.51
N THR A 23 19.34 -55.84 -20.28
CA THR A 23 18.12 -56.28 -20.97
C THR A 23 16.93 -55.34 -20.71
N MET A 24 16.82 -54.78 -19.49
CA MET A 24 15.76 -53.80 -19.19
C MET A 24 16.00 -52.46 -19.89
N LEU A 25 17.26 -52.02 -20.04
CA LEU A 25 17.62 -50.82 -20.80
C LEU A 25 17.31 -50.99 -22.30
N GLU A 26 17.61 -52.16 -22.89
CA GLU A 26 17.26 -52.47 -24.28
C GLU A 26 15.76 -52.35 -24.54
N LYS A 27 14.94 -52.91 -23.64
CA LYS A 27 13.47 -52.77 -23.72
C LYS A 27 12.99 -51.31 -23.66
N ILE A 28 13.69 -50.45 -22.91
CA ILE A 28 13.37 -49.02 -22.82
C ILE A 28 13.77 -48.30 -24.12
N TYR A 29 14.92 -48.63 -24.69
CA TYR A 29 15.36 -48.07 -25.98
C TYR A 29 14.38 -48.41 -27.10
N GLU A 30 13.93 -49.67 -27.18
CA GLU A 30 12.93 -50.12 -28.14
C GLU A 30 11.59 -49.42 -27.96
N LYS A 31 11.06 -49.38 -26.73
CA LYS A 31 9.74 -48.78 -26.45
C LYS A 31 9.70 -47.28 -26.77
N HIS A 32 10.79 -46.56 -26.52
CA HIS A 32 10.84 -45.10 -26.64
C HIS A 32 11.61 -44.60 -27.87
N ASN A 33 11.99 -45.49 -28.79
CA ASN A 33 12.73 -45.17 -30.03
C ASN A 33 14.02 -44.36 -29.78
N HIS A 34 14.70 -44.62 -28.67
CA HIS A 34 15.89 -43.87 -28.26
C HIS A 34 17.15 -44.47 -28.89
N ARG A 35 17.73 -43.77 -29.89
CA ARG A 35 18.84 -44.29 -30.71
C ARG A 35 20.23 -44.18 -30.10
N LEU A 36 20.39 -43.43 -29.01
CA LEU A 36 21.68 -43.24 -28.33
C LEU A 36 21.72 -44.02 -27.01
N PRO A 37 22.82 -44.73 -26.70
CA PRO A 37 23.00 -45.34 -25.39
C PRO A 37 23.09 -44.26 -24.31
N ILE A 38 22.64 -44.60 -23.09
CA ILE A 38 22.79 -43.73 -21.92
C ILE A 38 24.25 -43.35 -21.68
N SER A 39 24.47 -42.16 -21.13
CA SER A 39 25.79 -41.64 -20.83
C SER A 39 26.55 -42.52 -19.83
N VAL A 40 27.88 -42.45 -19.89
CA VAL A 40 28.80 -43.17 -18.99
C VAL A 40 28.52 -42.83 -17.51
N GLU A 41 28.14 -41.58 -17.22
CA GLU A 41 27.81 -41.13 -15.87
C GLU A 41 26.54 -41.81 -15.33
N THR A 42 25.49 -41.92 -16.15
CA THR A 42 24.27 -42.64 -15.80
C THR A 42 24.54 -44.14 -15.63
N ARG A 43 25.37 -44.75 -16.48
CA ARG A 43 25.80 -46.16 -16.32
C ARG A 43 26.54 -46.39 -15.01
N ARG A 44 27.50 -45.51 -14.67
CA ARG A 44 28.25 -45.57 -13.40
C ARG A 44 27.31 -45.44 -12.20
N LYS A 45 26.26 -44.63 -12.31
CA LYS A 45 25.32 -44.46 -11.20
C LYS A 45 24.41 -45.69 -11.04
N LEU A 46 23.97 -46.31 -12.13
CA LEU A 46 23.23 -47.58 -12.09
C LEU A 46 24.09 -48.74 -11.58
N SER A 47 25.38 -48.78 -11.88
CA SER A 47 26.29 -49.81 -11.33
C SER A 47 26.61 -49.58 -9.83
N SER A 48 26.38 -48.38 -9.31
CA SER A 48 26.66 -48.02 -7.91
C SER A 48 25.52 -48.34 -6.92
N ILE A 49 24.37 -48.82 -7.41
CA ILE A 49 23.21 -49.20 -6.60
C ILE A 49 22.95 -50.70 -6.73
N SER A 50 22.17 -51.29 -5.80
CA SER A 50 21.83 -52.71 -5.89
C SER A 50 21.02 -53.02 -7.16
N GLU A 51 21.17 -54.25 -7.67
CA GLU A 51 20.50 -54.71 -8.89
C GLU A 51 18.98 -54.55 -8.83
N GLU A 52 18.38 -54.85 -7.67
CA GLU A 52 16.96 -54.71 -7.41
C GLU A 52 16.49 -53.26 -7.55
N LEU A 53 17.26 -52.32 -6.99
CA LEU A 53 16.96 -50.88 -7.03
C LEU A 53 17.15 -50.31 -8.44
N ALA A 54 18.16 -50.80 -9.17
CA ALA A 54 18.40 -50.44 -10.57
C ALA A 54 17.24 -50.92 -11.45
N LEU A 55 16.80 -52.17 -11.29
CA LEU A 55 15.67 -52.73 -12.03
C LEU A 55 14.35 -52.03 -11.69
N GLU A 56 14.09 -51.70 -10.42
CA GLU A 56 12.90 -50.95 -10.01
C GLU A 56 12.90 -49.55 -10.63
N THR A 57 14.05 -48.87 -10.63
CA THR A 57 14.23 -47.57 -11.26
C THR A 57 13.94 -47.64 -12.76
N LEU A 58 14.52 -48.62 -13.46
CA LEU A 58 14.30 -48.80 -14.89
C LEU A 58 12.85 -49.19 -15.22
N ARG A 59 12.17 -49.97 -14.36
CA ARG A 59 10.73 -50.25 -14.52
C ARG A 59 9.87 -48.98 -14.38
N LYS A 60 10.21 -48.09 -13.44
CA LYS A 60 9.53 -46.78 -13.30
C LYS A 60 9.72 -45.92 -14.54
N VAL A 61 10.91 -45.95 -15.14
CA VAL A 61 11.20 -45.26 -16.41
C VAL A 61 10.42 -45.89 -17.57
N PHE A 62 10.42 -47.22 -17.69
CA PHE A 62 9.71 -47.96 -18.73
C PHE A 62 8.20 -47.69 -18.72
N ASN A 63 7.59 -47.48 -17.56
CA ASN A 63 6.15 -47.25 -17.43
C ASN A 63 5.70 -45.81 -17.75
N LYS A 64 6.62 -44.90 -18.11
CA LYS A 64 6.24 -43.52 -18.50
C LYS A 64 5.74 -43.46 -19.95
N PRO A 65 4.68 -42.67 -20.24
CA PRO A 65 4.12 -42.58 -21.60
C PRO A 65 4.95 -41.72 -22.57
N TYR A 66 5.77 -40.78 -22.08
CA TYR A 66 6.62 -39.91 -22.90
C TYR A 66 7.93 -39.56 -22.18
N LEU A 67 9.05 -39.53 -22.92
CA LEU A 67 10.40 -39.31 -22.42
C LEU A 67 11.06 -38.14 -23.18
N LYS A 68 11.41 -37.06 -22.47
CA LYS A 68 12.19 -35.93 -23.03
C LYS A 68 13.70 -36.17 -23.03
N THR A 69 14.23 -36.79 -21.96
CA THR A 69 15.64 -37.16 -21.79
C THR A 69 15.75 -38.40 -20.92
N LEU A 70 16.36 -39.48 -21.42
CA LEU A 70 16.46 -40.74 -20.69
C LEU A 70 17.43 -40.66 -19.51
N ASP A 71 18.64 -40.12 -19.72
CA ASP A 71 19.64 -39.92 -18.68
C ASP A 71 19.12 -39.09 -17.49
N GLY A 72 18.48 -37.96 -17.78
CA GLY A 72 17.93 -37.08 -16.75
C GLY A 72 16.86 -37.77 -15.89
N LEU A 73 16.04 -38.64 -16.49
CA LEU A 73 14.98 -39.34 -15.76
C LEU A 73 15.54 -40.45 -14.87
N ILE A 74 16.52 -41.21 -15.36
CA ILE A 74 17.20 -42.24 -14.57
C ILE A 74 17.90 -41.58 -13.38
N MET A 75 18.67 -40.52 -13.62
CA MET A 75 19.39 -39.81 -12.56
C MET A 75 18.45 -39.18 -11.53
N TYR A 76 17.27 -38.70 -11.93
CA TYR A 76 16.24 -38.23 -11.02
C TYR A 76 15.76 -39.32 -10.06
N PHE A 77 15.43 -40.51 -10.60
CA PHE A 77 14.96 -41.61 -9.77
C PHE A 77 16.05 -42.18 -8.87
N VAL A 78 17.29 -42.29 -9.37
CA VAL A 78 18.41 -42.77 -8.55
C VAL A 78 18.78 -41.77 -7.44
N LYS A 79 18.64 -40.45 -7.67
CA LYS A 79 18.81 -39.46 -6.58
C LYS A 79 17.71 -39.53 -5.53
N GLY A 80 16.49 -39.88 -5.92
CA GLY A 80 15.34 -40.04 -5.01
C GLY A 80 15.39 -41.29 -4.12
N THR A 81 16.24 -42.27 -4.42
CA THR A 81 16.32 -43.54 -3.66
C THR A 81 17.51 -43.61 -2.70
N VAL A 82 18.51 -42.72 -2.79
CA VAL A 82 19.72 -42.74 -1.93
C VAL A 82 19.50 -42.04 -0.56
N THR A 83 18.32 -41.48 -0.29
CA THR A 83 18.03 -40.80 0.99
C THR A 83 17.40 -41.68 2.07
N VAL A 84 17.47 -43.01 1.96
CA VAL A 84 17.02 -43.94 3.01
C VAL A 84 17.99 -45.13 3.11
N ASP A 85 19.00 -45.03 3.97
CA ASP A 85 19.27 -45.90 5.15
C ASP A 85 20.77 -46.04 5.52
N GLY A 86 21.04 -46.13 6.82
CA GLY A 86 22.37 -46.15 7.45
C GLY A 86 23.10 -47.50 7.42
N SER A 87 24.41 -47.48 7.72
CA SER A 87 25.28 -48.68 7.75
C SER A 87 25.18 -49.48 9.07
N PRO A 88 25.44 -50.81 9.07
CA PRO A 88 25.25 -51.72 10.21
C PRO A 88 26.56 -52.11 10.92
N ARG A 89 26.53 -52.42 12.24
CA ARG A 89 27.47 -53.35 12.91
C ARG A 89 26.86 -54.05 14.16
N LEU A 90 26.75 -55.38 14.03
CA LEU A 90 27.09 -56.51 14.93
C LEU A 90 26.64 -56.57 16.42
N SER A 91 25.97 -57.69 16.71
CA SER A 91 25.38 -58.26 17.95
C SER A 91 26.40 -58.72 19.02
N PRO A 92 25.99 -59.19 20.23
CA PRO A 92 25.56 -60.60 20.40
C PRO A 92 24.50 -60.88 21.50
N GLY A 93 23.86 -62.07 21.43
CA GLY A 93 23.47 -62.81 22.65
C GLY A 93 22.06 -63.40 22.75
N GLU A 94 21.88 -64.57 22.11
CA GLU A 94 21.13 -65.77 22.56
C GLU A 94 19.59 -65.82 22.75
N SER A 95 19.06 -66.87 22.10
CA SER A 95 17.71 -67.46 21.97
C SER A 95 17.17 -68.11 23.28
N PRO A 96 16.09 -68.94 23.34
CA PRO A 96 15.17 -69.41 22.29
C PRO A 96 13.65 -69.55 22.66
N VAL A 97 12.81 -69.62 21.60
CA VAL A 97 11.70 -70.59 21.39
C VAL A 97 10.48 -70.58 22.34
N GLN A 98 9.27 -70.27 21.83
CA GLN A 98 8.28 -71.25 21.31
C GLN A 98 6.93 -70.57 20.96
N SER A 99 6.48 -70.74 19.72
CA SER A 99 5.09 -70.57 19.24
C SER A 99 4.24 -71.79 19.66
N PRO A 100 2.87 -71.88 19.54
CA PRO A 100 1.99 -71.08 18.67
C PRO A 100 0.51 -70.80 19.14
N ARG A 101 -0.19 -69.97 18.34
CA ARG A 101 -1.67 -69.91 18.06
C ARG A 101 -2.67 -69.25 19.05
N THR A 102 -3.06 -68.00 18.68
CA THR A 102 -4.43 -67.35 18.57
C THR A 102 -5.44 -67.36 19.74
N PRO A 103 -6.41 -66.40 19.87
CA PRO A 103 -6.83 -65.31 18.95
C PRO A 103 -7.09 -63.91 19.60
N ALA A 104 -7.42 -62.93 18.74
CA ALA A 104 -8.20 -61.69 18.98
C ALA A 104 -7.51 -60.33 19.22
N LYS A 105 -8.02 -59.34 18.46
CA LYS A 105 -8.01 -57.87 18.61
C LYS A 105 -6.69 -57.18 19.01
N LYS A 106 -6.15 -56.36 18.10
CA LYS A 106 -5.81 -54.95 18.35
C LYS A 106 -5.45 -54.21 17.05
N SER A 107 -6.05 -53.03 16.92
CA SER A 107 -5.74 -51.98 15.95
C SER A 107 -4.23 -51.65 15.99
N CYS A 108 -3.58 -51.68 14.83
CA CYS A 108 -2.19 -51.28 14.67
C CYS A 108 -2.11 -49.75 14.53
N ARG A 109 -1.26 -49.17 15.39
CA ARG A 109 -0.87 -47.77 15.44
C ARG A 109 -0.26 -47.32 14.11
N ALA A 110 -0.77 -46.22 13.59
CA ALA A 110 -0.08 -45.40 12.61
C ALA A 110 1.12 -44.71 13.28
N SER A 111 2.22 -44.66 12.53
CA SER A 111 3.40 -43.83 12.78
C SER A 111 3.00 -42.37 12.94
N GLN A 112 3.55 -41.71 13.97
CA GLN A 112 3.23 -40.37 14.42
C GLN A 112 3.53 -39.30 13.35
N ASP A 113 2.48 -38.62 12.90
CA ASP A 113 2.56 -37.32 12.26
C ASP A 113 2.98 -36.26 13.29
N VAL A 114 3.92 -35.39 12.89
CA VAL A 114 4.32 -34.20 13.63
C VAL A 114 3.17 -33.18 13.55
N SER A 115 2.36 -33.13 14.59
CA SER A 115 1.29 -32.16 14.77
C SER A 115 1.76 -31.04 15.69
N LEU A 116 1.85 -29.82 15.17
CA LEU A 116 1.94 -28.60 15.97
C LEU A 116 0.53 -27.97 16.06
N ASP A 117 0.08 -27.75 17.30
CA ASP A 117 -1.04 -26.90 17.72
C ASP A 117 -2.47 -27.25 17.27
N LEU A 118 -2.89 -28.51 17.43
CA LEU A 118 -4.27 -28.92 17.13
C LEU A 118 -5.29 -28.76 18.27
N GLU A 119 -4.92 -28.41 19.50
CA GLU A 119 -5.91 -28.25 20.60
C GLU A 119 -5.83 -26.90 21.31
N THR A 120 -7.00 -26.27 21.50
CA THR A 120 -7.21 -25.23 22.51
C THR A 120 -6.92 -25.87 23.87
N PRO A 121 -6.09 -25.27 24.75
CA PRO A 121 -5.85 -25.85 26.07
C PRO A 121 -7.18 -26.01 26.80
N SER A 122 -7.57 -27.25 27.11
CA SER A 122 -8.80 -27.54 27.83
C SER A 122 -8.77 -26.83 29.21
N PRO A 123 -9.89 -26.25 29.69
CA PRO A 123 -9.97 -25.67 31.04
C PRO A 123 -9.62 -26.67 32.15
N LYS A 124 -9.58 -27.97 31.84
CA LYS A 124 -9.24 -29.05 32.78
C LYS A 124 -7.77 -29.09 33.20
N PHE A 125 -6.85 -28.43 32.46
CA PHE A 125 -5.46 -28.23 32.91
C PHE A 125 -5.26 -26.98 33.79
N MET A 126 -6.33 -26.26 34.14
CA MET A 126 -6.27 -25.00 34.92
C MET A 126 -6.75 -25.11 36.38
N LYS A 127 -6.87 -26.33 36.94
CA LYS A 127 -7.12 -26.46 38.37
C LYS A 127 -5.82 -26.33 39.15
N ARG A 128 -5.79 -25.33 40.03
CA ARG A 128 -4.80 -25.16 41.11
C ARG A 128 -4.86 -26.39 42.00
N GLU A 129 -3.93 -27.33 41.85
CA GLU A 129 -3.71 -28.35 42.88
C GLU A 129 -2.98 -27.67 44.03
N GLU A 130 -3.72 -27.43 45.12
CA GLU A 130 -3.16 -27.03 46.40
C GLU A 130 -2.48 -28.24 47.03
N ASN A 131 -1.23 -28.50 46.65
CA ASN A 131 -0.31 -29.31 47.44
C ASN A 131 0.99 -28.54 47.62
N GLY A 132 1.36 -28.33 48.89
CA GLY A 132 2.48 -27.48 49.30
C GLY A 132 3.80 -27.82 48.61
N GLY A 133 4.30 -26.85 47.86
CA GLY A 133 5.54 -26.88 47.09
C GLY A 133 5.52 -25.69 46.11
N SER A 134 6.66 -25.08 45.81
CA SER A 134 6.80 -23.84 45.02
C SER A 134 5.73 -23.68 43.92
N LYS A 135 4.95 -22.59 43.96
CA LYS A 135 3.87 -22.29 43.01
C LYS A 135 4.45 -22.10 41.60
N TYR A 136 4.53 -23.17 40.83
CA TYR A 136 5.10 -23.15 39.49
C TYR A 136 4.16 -22.46 38.48
N ILE A 137 4.70 -21.38 37.89
CA ILE A 137 4.26 -20.48 36.80
C ILE A 137 4.47 -20.92 35.34
N PRO A 138 3.58 -21.63 34.61
CA PRO A 138 3.74 -21.78 33.16
C PRO A 138 3.96 -20.41 32.45
N PRO A 139 5.00 -20.23 31.62
CA PRO A 139 5.31 -18.95 30.98
C PRO A 139 4.13 -18.37 30.17
N LEU A 140 3.37 -19.24 29.52
CA LEU A 140 2.19 -18.88 28.74
C LEU A 140 1.05 -18.30 29.62
N LEU A 141 0.89 -18.80 30.85
CA LEU A 141 -0.07 -18.26 31.82
C LEU A 141 0.36 -16.88 32.31
N ALA A 142 1.66 -16.72 32.63
CA ALA A 142 2.20 -15.43 33.02
C ALA A 142 2.10 -14.38 31.90
N LEU A 143 2.26 -14.80 30.64
CA LEU A 143 2.04 -13.94 29.47
C LEU A 143 0.59 -13.44 29.38
N GLY A 144 -0.37 -14.29 29.75
CA GLY A 144 -1.81 -13.95 29.79
C GLY A 144 -2.22 -13.02 30.93
N GLU A 145 -1.29 -12.59 31.78
CA GLU A 145 -1.49 -11.57 32.82
C GLU A 145 -0.96 -10.20 32.42
N LEU A 146 -0.18 -10.12 31.34
CA LEU A 146 0.39 -8.88 30.84
C LEU A 146 -0.60 -8.11 29.96
N GLU A 147 -0.43 -6.79 29.91
CA GLU A 147 -1.03 -5.97 28.86
C GLU A 147 -0.58 -6.49 27.47
N PHE A 148 -1.50 -6.49 26.49
CA PHE A 148 -1.22 -7.06 25.18
C PHE A 148 0.02 -6.49 24.51
N LYS A 149 0.27 -5.18 24.64
CA LYS A 149 1.46 -4.52 24.09
C LYS A 149 2.76 -5.09 24.67
N LYS A 150 2.79 -5.38 25.98
CA LYS A 150 3.93 -5.99 26.68
C LYS A 150 4.11 -7.46 26.28
N ALA A 151 3.01 -8.21 26.20
CA ALA A 151 3.02 -9.60 25.76
C ALA A 151 3.51 -9.74 24.32
N PHE A 152 2.98 -8.93 23.41
CA PHE A 152 3.33 -8.93 21.99
C PHE A 152 4.79 -8.52 21.76
N LEU A 153 5.29 -7.52 22.49
CA LEU A 153 6.70 -7.13 22.43
C LEU A 153 7.62 -8.28 22.82
N LEU A 154 7.30 -8.98 23.92
CA LEU A 154 8.06 -10.15 24.36
C LEU A 154 8.06 -11.23 23.29
N LEU A 155 6.90 -11.57 22.72
CA LEU A 155 6.77 -12.53 21.62
C LEU A 155 7.58 -12.11 20.38
N SER A 156 7.65 -10.80 20.09
CA SER A 156 8.45 -10.30 18.96
C SER A 156 9.96 -10.44 19.18
N TYR A 157 10.42 -10.42 20.44
CA TYR A 157 11.84 -10.53 20.80
C TYR A 157 12.34 -11.97 20.95
N ILE A 158 11.44 -12.95 20.91
CA ILE A 158 11.77 -14.38 20.91
C ILE A 158 12.14 -14.88 19.51
N GLY A 159 11.94 -14.08 18.45
CA GLY A 159 12.46 -14.37 17.11
C GLY A 159 11.78 -15.54 16.38
N GLY A 160 10.70 -16.10 16.93
CA GLY A 160 10.01 -17.28 16.38
C GLY A 160 10.28 -18.58 17.13
N GLU A 161 11.10 -18.57 18.18
CA GLU A 161 11.28 -19.71 19.08
C GLU A 161 10.02 -20.00 19.91
N SER A 162 9.86 -21.25 20.36
CA SER A 162 8.75 -21.64 21.22
C SER A 162 8.93 -21.12 22.65
N LEU A 163 7.83 -20.72 23.29
CA LEU A 163 7.79 -20.30 24.70
C LEU A 163 7.92 -21.51 25.64
N VAL A 164 9.11 -22.12 25.64
CA VAL A 164 9.49 -23.18 26.60
C VAL A 164 10.22 -22.58 27.80
N GLU A 165 10.18 -23.27 28.94
CA GLU A 165 10.78 -22.81 30.20
C GLU A 165 12.28 -22.48 30.08
N GLU A 166 12.98 -23.17 29.17
CA GLU A 166 14.40 -22.95 28.90
C GLU A 166 14.70 -21.54 28.35
N VAL A 167 13.71 -20.89 27.73
CA VAL A 167 13.82 -19.52 27.19
C VAL A 167 13.52 -18.48 28.27
N ILE A 168 12.39 -18.58 28.97
CA ILE A 168 11.97 -17.67 30.05
C ILE A 168 10.98 -18.32 31.02
N SER A 169 11.13 -18.07 32.33
CA SER A 169 10.20 -18.59 33.35
C SER A 169 9.01 -17.66 33.60
N GLY A 170 7.84 -18.20 33.97
CA GLY A 170 6.64 -17.40 34.27
C GLY A 170 6.84 -16.42 35.43
N ASP A 171 7.67 -16.77 36.42
CA ASP A 171 8.00 -15.86 37.53
C ASP A 171 8.80 -14.64 37.07
N GLN A 172 9.68 -14.80 36.08
CA GLN A 172 10.40 -13.66 35.49
C GLN A 172 9.46 -12.73 34.74
N ILE A 173 8.51 -13.28 33.98
CA ILE A 173 7.49 -12.50 33.26
C ILE A 173 6.65 -11.69 34.26
N ARG A 174 6.19 -12.31 35.36
CA ARG A 174 5.43 -11.61 36.41
C ARG A 174 6.23 -10.50 37.09
N LYS A 175 7.53 -10.70 37.36
CA LYS A 175 8.40 -9.66 37.93
C LYS A 175 8.46 -8.41 37.06
N TRP A 176 8.31 -8.54 35.74
CA TRP A 176 8.33 -7.41 34.81
C TRP A 176 6.96 -6.79 34.56
N LYS A 177 5.88 -7.43 35.02
CA LYS A 177 4.49 -7.02 34.75
C LYS A 177 4.26 -5.54 35.04
N ASP A 178 4.71 -5.09 36.20
CA ASP A 178 4.45 -3.73 36.72
C ASP A 178 5.50 -2.71 36.28
N LEU A 179 6.50 -3.11 35.48
CA LEU A 179 7.48 -2.17 34.96
C LEU A 179 6.84 -1.20 33.95
N PRO A 180 7.24 0.09 33.94
CA PRO A 180 6.92 1.02 32.87
C PRO A 180 7.37 0.46 31.51
N MET A 181 6.66 0.78 30.43
CA MET A 181 6.88 0.18 29.10
C MET A 181 8.33 0.30 28.61
N VAL A 182 9.01 1.41 28.88
CA VAL A 182 10.42 1.64 28.54
C VAL A 182 11.35 0.69 29.32
N SER A 183 11.18 0.62 30.65
CA SER A 183 11.95 -0.28 31.51
C SER A 183 11.66 -1.75 31.21
N TYR A 184 10.41 -2.08 30.88
CA TYR A 184 9.96 -3.39 30.45
C TYR A 184 10.66 -3.81 29.15
N GLU A 185 10.67 -2.94 28.11
CA GLU A 185 11.37 -3.26 26.86
C GLU A 185 12.85 -3.51 27.08
N ALA A 186 13.52 -2.68 27.88
CA ALA A 186 14.93 -2.83 28.16
C ALA A 186 15.23 -4.18 28.83
N ALA A 187 14.40 -4.58 29.81
CA ALA A 187 14.52 -5.86 30.49
C ALA A 187 14.32 -7.05 29.53
N VAL A 188 13.27 -7.02 28.71
CA VAL A 188 12.97 -8.07 27.73
C VAL A 188 14.05 -8.13 26.64
N TRP A 189 14.54 -6.98 26.14
CA TRP A 189 15.61 -6.94 25.14
C TRP A 189 16.90 -7.54 25.67
N ASN A 190 17.32 -7.14 26.88
CA ASN A 190 18.56 -7.63 27.48
C ASN A 190 18.50 -9.15 27.76
N ARG A 191 17.33 -9.68 28.10
CA ARG A 191 17.16 -11.11 28.35
C ARG A 191 17.01 -11.94 27.08
N LEU A 192 16.14 -11.51 26.16
CA LEU A 192 15.68 -12.29 25.00
C LEU A 192 16.15 -11.66 23.69
N GLY A 193 15.88 -10.38 23.50
CA GLY A 193 16.13 -9.68 22.24
C GLY A 193 17.58 -9.76 21.76
N GLN A 194 18.57 -9.59 22.65
CA GLN A 194 20.00 -9.70 22.31
C GLN A 194 20.41 -11.10 21.77
N ARG A 195 19.65 -12.15 22.13
CA ARG A 195 19.98 -13.54 21.80
C ARG A 195 19.29 -14.02 20.53
N TYR A 196 18.02 -13.66 20.36
CA TYR A 196 17.15 -14.22 19.33
C TYR A 196 16.79 -13.24 18.21
N CYS A 197 17.02 -11.95 18.42
CA CYS A 197 16.74 -10.91 17.44
C CYS A 197 18.01 -10.18 17.05
N SER A 198 18.06 -9.74 15.80
CA SER A 198 19.13 -8.84 15.39
C SER A 198 18.94 -7.48 16.09
N PRO A 199 20.01 -6.73 16.43
CA PRO A 199 19.88 -5.36 16.96
C PRO A 199 19.00 -4.44 16.10
N LYS A 200 18.90 -4.73 14.79
CA LYS A 200 18.05 -4.03 13.81
C LYS A 200 16.54 -4.25 14.02
N GLU A 201 16.15 -5.31 14.71
CA GLU A 201 14.75 -5.64 15.00
C GLU A 201 14.26 -5.08 16.34
N ARG A 202 15.16 -4.49 17.13
CA ARG A 202 14.82 -3.83 18.39
C ARG A 202 13.90 -2.64 18.13
N ARG A 203 12.75 -2.60 18.80
CA ARG A 203 11.81 -1.48 18.80
C ARG A 203 11.68 -0.94 20.21
N ARG A 204 12.30 0.22 20.49
CA ARG A 204 12.16 0.88 21.79
C ARG A 204 10.83 1.65 21.82
N PRO A 205 9.95 1.42 22.81
CA PRO A 205 8.72 2.18 22.96
C PRO A 205 9.04 3.65 23.25
N LEU A 206 8.28 4.56 22.65
CA LEU A 206 8.40 6.01 22.81
C LEU A 206 7.48 6.48 23.95
N GLU A 207 7.94 7.39 24.80
CA GLU A 207 7.06 8.06 25.77
C GLU A 207 6.23 9.10 24.99
N GLY A 208 4.93 8.83 24.79
CA GLY A 208 4.02 9.72 24.05
C GLY A 208 3.11 9.08 23.00
N ASP A 209 2.88 7.76 23.03
CA ASP A 209 2.04 7.04 22.04
C ASP A 209 0.52 7.38 22.07
N SER A 210 0.10 8.39 22.83
CA SER A 210 -1.33 8.72 22.99
C SER A 210 -1.93 9.26 21.68
N GLY A 211 -2.79 8.46 21.04
CA GLY A 211 -3.57 8.84 19.86
C GLY A 211 -3.10 8.24 18.52
N MET A 212 -2.06 7.40 18.52
CA MET A 212 -1.62 6.64 17.33
C MET A 212 -2.20 5.22 17.33
N THR A 213 -2.47 4.70 16.14
CA THR A 213 -2.94 3.32 15.96
C THR A 213 -1.76 2.36 15.86
N HIS A 214 -1.77 1.31 16.67
CA HIS A 214 -0.78 0.24 16.69
C HIS A 214 -1.17 -0.87 15.71
N TYR A 215 -0.33 -1.10 14.71
CA TYR A 215 -0.47 -2.18 13.75
C TYR A 215 0.46 -3.33 14.10
N TYR A 216 -0.11 -4.42 14.61
CA TYR A 216 0.62 -5.64 14.94
C TYR A 216 0.86 -6.49 13.69
N GLN A 217 2.07 -7.03 13.54
CA GLN A 217 2.47 -7.77 12.34
C GLN A 217 2.98 -9.18 12.65
N CYS A 218 2.54 -10.13 11.83
CA CYS A 218 2.98 -11.52 11.85
C CYS A 218 3.51 -11.91 10.47
N HIS A 219 4.63 -12.63 10.44
CA HIS A 219 5.25 -13.17 9.24
C HIS A 219 5.17 -14.69 9.28
N VAL A 220 4.54 -15.28 8.27
CA VAL A 220 4.36 -16.73 8.12
C VAL A 220 5.33 -17.23 7.06
N ALA A 221 6.21 -18.16 7.45
CA ALA A 221 7.17 -18.83 6.59
C ALA A 221 6.52 -19.99 5.82
N THR A 222 7.23 -20.51 4.81
CA THR A 222 6.70 -21.54 3.90
C THR A 222 6.43 -22.89 4.57
N ASP A 223 7.09 -23.17 5.70
CA ASP A 223 6.88 -24.37 6.52
C ASP A 223 5.69 -24.24 7.49
N GLY A 224 5.07 -23.05 7.56
CA GLY A 224 3.95 -22.74 8.45
C GLY A 224 4.35 -22.18 9.81
N SER A 225 5.65 -22.11 10.11
CA SER A 225 6.15 -21.38 11.28
C SER A 225 5.87 -19.88 11.10
N TYR A 226 5.71 -19.17 12.22
CA TYR A 226 5.46 -17.74 12.16
C TYR A 226 6.19 -16.96 13.25
N LYS A 227 6.57 -15.74 12.91
CA LYS A 227 7.25 -14.80 13.81
C LYS A 227 6.54 -13.48 13.88
N PHE A 228 6.50 -12.91 15.08
CA PHE A 228 5.93 -11.59 15.32
C PHE A 228 6.98 -10.52 15.08
N LYS A 229 6.56 -9.43 14.44
CA LYS A 229 7.40 -8.24 14.28
C LYS A 229 6.85 -7.12 15.13
N GLY A 230 7.74 -6.29 15.67
CA GLY A 230 7.34 -5.11 16.45
C GLY A 230 6.25 -4.28 15.76
N HIS A 231 5.38 -3.69 16.56
CA HIS A 231 4.21 -2.97 16.08
C HIS A 231 4.61 -1.72 15.26
N LEU A 232 3.79 -1.37 14.26
CA LEU A 232 3.95 -0.12 13.51
C LEU A 232 2.98 0.92 14.05
N LEU A 233 3.45 2.14 14.25
CA LEU A 233 2.59 3.26 14.62
C LEU A 233 2.16 4.03 13.37
N GLU A 234 0.86 4.23 13.20
CA GLU A 234 0.33 5.13 12.18
C GLU A 234 -0.59 6.20 12.81
N ASN A 235 -0.53 7.42 12.27
CA ASN A 235 -1.35 8.55 12.76
C ASN A 235 -2.86 8.39 12.48
N THR A 236 -3.27 7.37 11.73
CA THR A 236 -4.67 7.18 11.30
C THR A 236 -5.00 5.71 11.25
N GLY A 237 -5.93 5.28 12.11
CA GLY A 237 -6.48 3.93 12.09
C GLY A 237 -7.54 3.74 11.00
N THR A 238 -7.84 2.47 10.71
CA THR A 238 -9.00 2.09 9.89
C THR A 238 -10.22 1.86 10.77
N HIS A 239 -11.42 1.87 10.19
CA HIS A 239 -12.65 1.55 10.93
C HIS A 239 -12.55 0.19 11.67
N LEU A 240 -11.94 -0.83 11.04
CA LEU A 240 -11.64 -2.12 11.70
C LEU A 240 -10.87 -1.97 13.03
N HIS A 241 -9.81 -1.16 13.07
CA HIS A 241 -9.00 -0.97 14.27
C HIS A 241 -9.74 -0.15 15.33
N LYS A 242 -10.49 0.88 14.90
CA LYS A 242 -11.25 1.74 15.81
C LYS A 242 -12.36 0.99 16.55
N VAL A 243 -13.02 0.05 15.86
CA VAL A 243 -14.12 -0.73 16.43
C VAL A 243 -13.61 -1.88 17.28
N LEU A 244 -12.65 -2.66 16.78
CA LEU A 244 -12.18 -3.85 17.50
C LEU A 244 -11.12 -3.55 18.56
N GLY A 245 -10.45 -2.39 18.48
CA GLY A 245 -9.23 -2.12 19.22
C GLY A 245 -8.00 -2.66 18.47
N ASP A 246 -6.89 -1.93 18.60
CA ASP A 246 -5.62 -2.25 17.95
C ASP A 246 -5.13 -3.67 18.31
N ASP A 247 -5.32 -4.07 19.57
CA ASP A 247 -4.89 -5.33 20.14
C ASP A 247 -5.68 -6.55 19.68
N ASN A 248 -6.70 -6.36 18.82
CA ASN A 248 -7.53 -7.43 18.29
C ASN A 248 -7.41 -7.57 16.77
N VAL A 249 -6.48 -6.84 16.13
CA VAL A 249 -6.21 -6.89 14.69
C VAL A 249 -4.74 -7.24 14.43
N LEU A 250 -4.51 -8.29 13.64
CA LEU A 250 -3.19 -8.77 13.26
C LEU A 250 -3.01 -8.72 11.74
N THR A 251 -2.00 -8.00 11.27
CA THR A 251 -1.64 -8.00 9.84
C THR A 251 -0.65 -9.14 9.56
N VAL A 252 -1.03 -10.05 8.68
CA VAL A 252 -0.25 -11.26 8.37
C VAL A 252 0.38 -11.17 6.98
N LYS A 253 1.68 -11.48 6.90
CA LYS A 253 2.43 -11.56 5.65
C LYS A 253 2.87 -13.00 5.43
N PHE A 254 2.53 -13.54 4.26
CA PHE A 254 2.91 -14.88 3.85
C PHE A 254 4.09 -14.82 2.87
N ASP A 255 5.09 -15.67 3.11
CA ASP A 255 6.24 -15.79 2.23
C ASP A 255 5.88 -16.49 0.92
N LYS A 256 6.62 -16.15 -0.14
CA LYS A 256 6.38 -16.72 -1.47
C LYS A 256 6.96 -18.13 -1.53
N VAL A 257 6.10 -19.11 -1.74
CA VAL A 257 6.52 -20.50 -1.99
C VAL A 257 7.17 -20.59 -3.37
N LEU A 258 8.39 -21.11 -3.46
CA LEU A 258 9.11 -21.34 -4.71
C LEU A 258 8.83 -22.78 -5.18
N GLY A 259 8.01 -22.96 -6.23
CA GLY A 259 7.70 -24.28 -6.79
C GLY A 259 6.73 -24.21 -7.96
N VAL A 260 6.72 -25.25 -8.81
CA VAL A 260 5.74 -25.45 -9.88
C VAL A 260 4.65 -26.38 -9.34
N GLU A 261 3.37 -26.02 -9.49
CA GLU A 261 2.26 -26.93 -9.18
C GLU A 261 2.46 -28.25 -9.92
N THR A 262 2.63 -29.32 -9.16
CA THR A 262 2.55 -30.70 -9.66
C THR A 262 1.22 -31.26 -9.20
N TYR A 263 0.64 -32.17 -10.00
CA TYR A 263 -0.72 -32.70 -9.84
C TYR A 263 -1.04 -33.33 -8.46
N CYS A 264 -0.06 -33.50 -7.56
CA CYS A 264 -0.20 -34.22 -6.30
C CYS A 264 0.07 -33.41 -5.02
N ASN A 265 0.49 -32.14 -5.07
CA ASN A 265 0.70 -31.30 -3.87
C ASN A 265 0.04 -29.93 -4.03
N ASP A 266 -0.96 -29.63 -3.18
CA ASP A 266 -1.46 -28.26 -3.02
C ASP A 266 -0.35 -27.41 -2.38
N LEU A 267 0.29 -26.57 -3.20
CA LEU A 267 1.44 -25.74 -2.86
C LEU A 267 1.19 -24.83 -1.63
N TYR A 268 -0.07 -24.57 -1.30
CA TYR A 268 -0.48 -23.68 -0.20
C TYR A 268 -1.32 -24.38 0.89
N SER A 269 -1.30 -25.72 0.94
CA SER A 269 -2.00 -26.52 1.96
C SER A 269 -1.67 -26.08 3.40
N THR A 270 -0.41 -25.81 3.71
CA THR A 270 0.03 -25.28 5.01
C THR A 270 -0.64 -23.94 5.35
N TYR A 271 -0.73 -23.03 4.38
CA TYR A 271 -1.36 -21.72 4.59
C TYR A 271 -2.87 -21.84 4.80
N LYS A 272 -3.53 -22.76 4.08
CA LYS A 272 -4.94 -23.07 4.32
C LYS A 272 -5.17 -23.61 5.73
N GLY A 273 -4.27 -24.46 6.23
CA GLY A 273 -4.28 -24.93 7.61
C GLY A 273 -4.21 -23.78 8.62
N ILE A 274 -3.31 -22.81 8.42
CA ILE A 274 -3.18 -21.61 9.27
C ILE A 274 -4.44 -20.74 9.22
N ALA A 275 -5.03 -20.54 8.04
CA ALA A 275 -6.27 -19.77 7.93
C ALA A 275 -7.42 -20.44 8.70
N LYS A 276 -7.51 -21.77 8.63
CA LYS A 276 -8.54 -22.56 9.30
C LYS A 276 -8.35 -22.57 10.83
N ASN A 277 -7.15 -22.89 11.29
CA ASN A 277 -6.85 -23.08 12.72
C ASN A 277 -6.60 -21.75 13.45
N GLY A 278 -6.16 -20.72 12.73
CA GLY A 278 -5.75 -19.44 13.27
C GLY A 278 -4.31 -19.42 13.78
N ILE A 279 -3.84 -18.22 14.12
CA ILE A 279 -2.52 -17.92 14.67
C ILE A 279 -2.68 -17.64 16.16
N MET A 280 -1.86 -18.28 16.99
CA MET A 280 -1.86 -18.03 18.43
C MET A 280 -0.88 -16.91 18.76
N VAL A 281 -1.38 -15.85 19.40
CA VAL A 281 -0.56 -14.77 19.96
C VAL A 281 -0.64 -14.89 21.48
N GLY A 282 0.26 -15.68 22.05
CA GLY A 282 0.15 -16.10 23.44
C GLY A 282 -1.13 -16.92 23.65
N LEU A 283 -2.03 -16.45 24.51
CA LEU A 283 -3.32 -17.08 24.80
C LEU A 283 -4.50 -16.47 24.03
N ARG A 284 -4.24 -15.72 22.96
CA ARG A 284 -5.27 -15.15 22.07
C ARG A 284 -5.20 -15.81 20.69
N ARG A 285 -6.33 -16.27 20.17
CA ARG A 285 -6.43 -16.90 18.84
C ARG A 285 -6.87 -15.86 17.81
N TYR A 286 -6.15 -15.76 16.70
CA TYR A 286 -6.43 -14.87 15.58
C TYR A 286 -6.76 -15.65 14.33
N ARG A 287 -7.88 -15.36 13.66
CA ARG A 287 -8.32 -16.06 12.45
C ARG A 287 -8.47 -15.12 11.27
N PHE A 288 -8.36 -15.66 10.06
CA PHE A 288 -8.40 -14.89 8.82
C PHE A 288 -9.72 -14.13 8.70
N PHE A 289 -9.66 -12.82 8.49
CA PHE A 289 -10.84 -11.97 8.36
C PHE A 289 -11.00 -11.42 6.95
N VAL A 290 -9.99 -10.74 6.42
CA VAL A 290 -10.08 -10.03 5.13
C VAL A 290 -8.69 -9.80 4.53
N PHE A 291 -8.61 -9.60 3.21
CA PHE A 291 -7.44 -9.07 2.55
C PHE A 291 -7.72 -7.83 1.68
N LYS A 292 -6.67 -7.05 1.40
CA LYS A 292 -6.73 -5.87 0.53
C LYS A 292 -5.48 -5.77 -0.33
N ASP A 293 -5.67 -5.44 -1.61
CA ASP A 293 -4.58 -5.13 -2.53
C ASP A 293 -3.76 -3.91 -2.05
N GLY A 294 -2.42 -4.02 -2.07
CA GLY A 294 -1.52 -2.91 -1.74
C GLY A 294 -1.73 -1.69 -2.66
N GLY A 295 -1.71 -0.48 -2.09
CA GLY A 295 -2.03 0.77 -2.79
C GLY A 295 -0.96 1.24 -3.79
N LYS A 296 -1.28 2.25 -4.63
CA LYS A 296 -0.36 2.84 -5.64
C LYS A 296 1.00 3.28 -5.07
N GLU A 297 1.04 3.75 -3.82
CA GLU A 297 2.30 4.16 -3.16
C GLU A 297 3.17 2.97 -2.73
N GLU A 298 2.57 1.84 -2.36
CA GLU A 298 3.30 0.62 -1.99
C GLU A 298 3.82 -0.10 -3.23
N LYS A 299 3.05 -0.08 -4.34
CA LYS A 299 3.46 -0.63 -5.64
C LYS A 299 4.72 0.00 -6.24
N LYS A 300 5.05 1.24 -5.88
CA LYS A 300 6.26 1.96 -6.37
C LYS A 300 7.51 1.74 -5.50
N LYS A 301 7.36 1.22 -4.28
CA LYS A 301 8.40 1.28 -3.25
C LYS A 301 9.20 -0.02 -3.10
N ASP A 302 8.69 -1.17 -3.56
CA ASP A 302 9.40 -2.45 -3.52
C ASP A 302 8.84 -3.45 -4.54
N VAL A 303 9.72 -4.07 -5.35
CA VAL A 303 9.34 -5.03 -6.40
C VAL A 303 9.12 -6.44 -5.81
N SER A 304 9.74 -6.73 -4.66
CA SER A 304 9.68 -8.04 -3.98
C SER A 304 8.44 -8.18 -3.08
N THR A 305 7.94 -7.07 -2.53
CA THR A 305 6.74 -6.99 -1.69
C THR A 305 5.58 -6.29 -2.40
N LYS A 306 5.21 -6.76 -3.60
CA LYS A 306 3.89 -6.48 -4.19
C LYS A 306 2.79 -7.13 -3.33
N GLY A 307 2.58 -6.61 -2.13
CA GLY A 307 2.01 -7.32 -0.99
C GLY A 307 0.54 -6.98 -0.79
N VAL A 308 -0.33 -7.88 -1.22
CA VAL A 308 -1.70 -7.95 -0.69
C VAL A 308 -1.62 -8.05 0.83
N LYS A 309 -2.25 -7.11 1.55
CA LYS A 309 -2.32 -7.11 3.02
C LYS A 309 -3.39 -8.09 3.46
N CYS A 310 -3.03 -9.00 4.36
CA CYS A 310 -3.95 -9.97 4.95
C CYS A 310 -4.18 -9.59 6.42
N TYR A 311 -5.44 -9.59 6.86
CA TYR A 311 -5.83 -9.21 8.20
C TYR A 311 -6.52 -10.38 8.89
N PHE A 312 -6.07 -10.64 10.10
CA PHE A 312 -6.63 -11.61 11.01
C PHE A 312 -7.19 -10.84 12.21
N ILE A 313 -8.30 -11.30 12.77
CA ILE A 313 -8.88 -10.71 13.99
C ILE A 313 -8.84 -11.72 15.11
N ARG A 314 -8.79 -11.24 16.35
CA ARG A 314 -8.98 -12.09 17.53
C ARG A 314 -10.38 -12.72 17.45
N THR A 315 -10.48 -14.00 17.79
CA THR A 315 -11.77 -14.72 17.94
C THR A 315 -11.97 -15.16 19.37
N ASP A 316 -10.94 -15.74 19.98
CA ASP A 316 -11.03 -16.35 21.31
C ASP A 316 -9.81 -15.98 22.15
N SER A 317 -9.97 -16.06 23.47
CA SER A 317 -8.83 -15.98 24.38
C SER A 317 -9.03 -16.80 25.64
N THR A 318 -7.92 -17.39 26.10
CA THR A 318 -7.81 -18.04 27.40
C THR A 318 -6.93 -17.24 28.38
N ALA A 319 -6.59 -16.00 28.05
CA ALA A 319 -5.74 -15.14 28.88
C ALA A 319 -6.51 -14.64 30.11
N SER A 320 -5.86 -14.66 31.28
CA SER A 320 -6.49 -14.24 32.54
C SER A 320 -7.00 -12.80 32.54
N ILE A 321 -6.29 -11.88 31.87
CA ILE A 321 -6.66 -10.46 31.74
C ILE A 321 -7.95 -10.26 30.93
N ASP A 322 -8.25 -11.21 30.04
CA ASP A 322 -9.41 -11.17 29.15
C ASP A 322 -10.64 -11.88 29.74
N MET A 323 -10.50 -12.61 30.85
CA MET A 323 -11.60 -13.38 31.45
C MET A 323 -12.65 -12.52 32.16
N GLN A 324 -12.32 -11.26 32.48
CA GLN A 324 -13.23 -10.35 33.18
C GLN A 324 -14.35 -9.83 32.27
N ASN A 325 -14.07 -9.68 30.96
CA ASN A 325 -15.04 -9.20 29.96
C ASN A 325 -14.92 -10.08 28.70
N PRO A 326 -15.98 -10.83 28.33
CA PRO A 326 -15.94 -11.65 27.12
C PRO A 326 -15.73 -10.77 25.89
N TYR A 327 -14.79 -11.17 25.02
CA TYR A 327 -14.55 -10.49 23.77
C TYR A 327 -15.78 -10.57 22.85
N ILE A 328 -16.04 -9.51 22.08
CA ILE A 328 -17.27 -9.29 21.29
C ILE A 328 -17.61 -10.41 20.29
N PHE A 329 -16.62 -11.17 19.85
CA PHE A 329 -16.79 -12.31 18.94
C PHE A 329 -16.42 -13.67 19.55
N ALA A 330 -16.24 -13.75 20.87
CA ALA A 330 -16.02 -15.03 21.53
C ALA A 330 -17.22 -15.97 21.27
N GLY A 331 -16.95 -17.15 20.75
CA GLY A 331 -17.98 -18.15 20.40
C GLY A 331 -18.80 -17.85 19.15
N LYS A 332 -18.49 -16.78 18.40
CA LYS A 332 -19.14 -16.48 17.11
C LYS A 332 -18.35 -17.03 15.93
N SER A 333 -19.04 -17.32 14.84
CA SER A 333 -18.39 -17.71 13.58
C SER A 333 -17.70 -16.50 12.91
N MET A 334 -16.74 -16.76 12.01
CA MET A 334 -16.11 -15.70 11.23
C MET A 334 -17.10 -15.00 10.29
N HIS A 335 -18.11 -15.74 9.84
CA HIS A 335 -19.21 -15.21 9.05
C HIS A 335 -20.04 -14.21 9.87
N GLU A 336 -20.44 -14.59 11.08
CA GLU A 336 -21.14 -13.69 12.03
C GLU A 336 -20.33 -12.45 12.37
N ALA A 337 -19.03 -12.60 12.67
CA ALA A 337 -18.14 -11.48 12.96
C ALA A 337 -18.08 -10.46 11.80
N ARG A 338 -18.13 -10.94 10.55
CA ARG A 338 -18.18 -10.08 9.36
C ARG A 338 -19.53 -9.37 9.20
N MET A 339 -20.63 -10.02 9.57
CA MET A 339 -21.98 -9.44 9.48
C MET A 339 -22.20 -8.25 10.44
N HIS A 340 -21.48 -8.20 11.58
CA HIS A 340 -21.51 -7.06 12.49
C HIS A 340 -21.04 -5.73 11.86
N PHE A 341 -20.23 -5.76 10.80
CA PHE A 341 -19.81 -4.56 10.08
C PHE A 341 -20.79 -4.17 8.95
N MET A 342 -21.37 -5.17 8.29
CA MET A 342 -22.27 -4.99 7.15
C MET A 342 -22.89 -6.34 6.76
N HIS A 343 -24.13 -6.34 6.24
CA HIS A 343 -24.86 -7.56 5.85
C HIS A 343 -24.40 -8.09 4.48
N VAL A 344 -23.12 -8.50 4.41
CA VAL A 344 -22.43 -8.95 3.18
C VAL A 344 -22.95 -10.25 2.59
N ASN A 345 -23.75 -11.01 3.34
CA ASN A 345 -24.45 -12.21 2.86
C ASN A 345 -25.44 -11.89 1.72
N THR A 346 -25.95 -10.65 1.65
CA THR A 346 -26.86 -10.17 0.58
C THR A 346 -26.20 -10.05 -0.80
N LEU A 347 -24.86 -10.13 -0.88
CA LEU A 347 -24.11 -9.87 -2.11
C LEU A 347 -24.20 -11.02 -3.11
N SER A 348 -24.13 -10.69 -4.39
CA SER A 348 -24.30 -11.65 -5.49
C SER A 348 -23.06 -12.50 -5.81
N SER A 349 -21.88 -12.19 -5.28
CA SER A 349 -20.63 -12.93 -5.58
C SER A 349 -19.55 -12.78 -4.51
N LEU A 350 -18.65 -13.76 -4.42
CA LEU A 350 -17.50 -13.73 -3.50
C LEU A 350 -16.47 -12.61 -3.81
N PRO A 351 -16.15 -12.27 -5.08
CA PRO A 351 -15.34 -11.09 -5.38
C PRO A 351 -15.97 -9.80 -4.86
N ASN A 352 -17.29 -9.65 -5.00
CA ASN A 352 -18.00 -8.49 -4.47
C ASN A 352 -17.89 -8.47 -2.95
N TYR A 353 -18.15 -9.60 -2.30
CA TYR A 353 -18.02 -9.81 -0.86
C TYR A 353 -16.67 -9.28 -0.32
N MET A 354 -15.55 -9.77 -0.85
CA MET A 354 -14.22 -9.32 -0.39
C MET A 354 -13.91 -7.87 -0.74
N SER A 355 -14.37 -7.39 -1.90
CA SER A 355 -14.14 -6.00 -2.30
C SER A 355 -14.81 -5.00 -1.34
N ARG A 356 -15.95 -5.34 -0.73
CA ARG A 356 -16.68 -4.43 0.18
C ARG A 356 -15.98 -4.23 1.51
N PHE A 357 -15.26 -5.23 2.02
CA PHE A 357 -14.44 -5.06 3.22
C PHE A 357 -13.26 -4.10 3.03
N SER A 358 -12.90 -3.73 1.79
CA SER A 358 -11.94 -2.65 1.58
C SER A 358 -12.40 -1.31 2.17
N LEU A 359 -13.71 -1.13 2.39
CA LEU A 359 -14.33 0.05 3.00
C LEU A 359 -13.88 0.21 4.47
N ILE A 360 -13.99 -0.85 5.28
CA ILE A 360 -13.59 -0.83 6.71
C ILE A 360 -12.06 -0.75 6.92
N LEU A 361 -11.30 -1.01 5.85
CA LEU A 361 -9.84 -0.88 5.78
C LEU A 361 -9.38 0.45 5.15
N SER A 362 -10.30 1.41 5.00
CA SER A 362 -9.95 2.77 4.57
C SER A 362 -9.34 3.54 5.73
N LYS A 363 -8.33 4.37 5.45
CA LYS A 363 -7.80 5.34 6.42
C LYS A 363 -8.75 6.52 6.49
N THR A 364 -9.40 6.69 7.63
CA THR A 364 -10.53 7.61 7.80
C THR A 364 -10.45 8.32 9.15
N LYS A 365 -11.11 9.46 9.29
CA LYS A 365 -11.41 10.10 10.58
C LYS A 365 -12.88 9.86 10.89
N THR A 366 -13.17 9.34 12.08
CA THR A 366 -14.57 9.12 12.51
C THR A 366 -15.17 10.47 12.86
N LEU A 367 -16.36 10.75 12.35
CA LEU A 367 -17.13 11.92 12.74
C LEU A 367 -17.82 11.61 14.07
N GLU A 368 -17.61 12.46 15.07
CA GLU A 368 -18.16 12.27 16.42
C GLU A 368 -19.63 12.70 16.45
N VAL A 369 -20.51 11.86 15.88
CA VAL A 369 -21.95 12.06 15.80
C VAL A 369 -22.69 10.89 16.45
N ASP A 370 -23.77 11.21 17.16
CA ASP A 370 -24.71 10.18 17.61
C ASP A 370 -25.50 9.65 16.42
N MET A 371 -25.18 8.44 16.01
CA MET A 371 -25.80 7.77 14.86
C MET A 371 -27.29 7.46 15.08
N THR A 372 -27.78 7.38 16.32
CA THR A 372 -29.19 7.04 16.61
C THR A 372 -30.15 8.17 16.29
N GLY A 373 -29.69 9.43 16.37
CA GLY A 373 -30.45 10.62 16.04
C GLY A 373 -30.24 11.14 14.62
N ILE A 374 -29.65 10.36 13.70
CA ILE A 374 -29.48 10.76 12.29
C ILE A 374 -30.69 10.27 11.49
N THR A 375 -31.33 11.17 10.76
CA THR A 375 -32.34 10.82 9.77
C THR A 375 -31.64 10.33 8.50
N PHE A 376 -31.72 9.02 8.25
CA PHE A 376 -31.16 8.38 7.07
C PHE A 376 -32.25 8.21 6.01
N GLU A 377 -32.19 9.02 4.96
CA GLU A 377 -33.15 9.02 3.86
C GLU A 377 -32.54 8.43 2.59
N GLN A 378 -33.29 7.56 1.92
CA GLN A 378 -32.94 7.09 0.58
C GLN A 378 -33.70 7.89 -0.47
N ILE A 379 -32.98 8.50 -1.40
CA ILE A 379 -33.53 9.21 -2.55
C ILE A 379 -33.15 8.48 -3.85
N ASP A 380 -33.95 8.59 -4.90
CA ASP A 380 -33.72 7.88 -6.16
C ASP A 380 -32.46 8.34 -6.88
N ASP A 381 -31.84 7.49 -7.71
CA ASP A 381 -30.81 7.97 -8.63
C ASP A 381 -31.44 8.79 -9.76
N ILE A 382 -30.69 9.78 -10.27
CA ILE A 382 -31.14 10.60 -11.39
C ILE A 382 -30.77 9.87 -12.69
N HIS A 383 -31.77 9.39 -13.43
CA HIS A 383 -31.57 8.63 -14.66
C HIS A 383 -31.17 9.52 -15.85
N CYS A 384 -30.39 8.95 -16.76
CA CYS A 384 -30.11 9.55 -18.06
C CYS A 384 -31.26 9.23 -19.02
N HIS A 385 -31.73 10.25 -19.75
CA HIS A 385 -32.83 10.12 -20.69
C HIS A 385 -32.36 10.43 -22.12
N ASP A 386 -32.91 9.71 -23.10
CA ASP A 386 -32.71 10.01 -24.51
C ASP A 386 -33.58 11.19 -24.98
N GLN A 387 -33.57 11.48 -26.29
CA GLN A 387 -34.35 12.57 -26.88
C GLN A 387 -35.87 12.36 -26.76
N ASP A 388 -36.32 11.12 -26.52
CA ASP A 388 -37.73 10.74 -26.36
C ASP A 388 -38.14 10.59 -24.88
N ASP A 389 -37.30 11.07 -23.94
CA ASP A 389 -37.49 10.97 -22.49
C ASP A 389 -37.55 9.52 -21.96
N LYS A 390 -36.81 8.60 -22.59
CA LYS A 390 -36.69 7.21 -22.13
C LYS A 390 -35.35 6.95 -21.47
N ASP A 391 -35.36 6.08 -20.45
CA ASP A 391 -34.15 5.61 -19.77
C ASP A 391 -33.12 5.06 -20.76
N VAL A 392 -31.94 5.66 -20.77
CA VAL A 392 -30.79 5.15 -21.52
C VAL A 392 -30.20 3.97 -20.74
N LEU A 393 -30.05 2.83 -21.42
CA LEU A 393 -29.50 1.62 -20.80
C LEU A 393 -28.02 1.41 -21.14
N ASP A 394 -27.25 0.97 -20.16
CA ASP A 394 -25.85 0.58 -20.32
C ASP A 394 -25.70 -0.74 -21.09
N LYS A 395 -24.46 -1.13 -21.39
CA LYS A 395 -24.13 -2.40 -22.08
C LYS A 395 -24.64 -3.66 -21.36
N ASN A 396 -25.06 -3.56 -20.10
CA ASN A 396 -25.59 -4.65 -19.29
C ASN A 396 -27.12 -4.55 -19.08
N GLY A 397 -27.79 -3.59 -19.73
CA GLY A 397 -29.23 -3.37 -19.62
C GLY A 397 -29.68 -2.64 -18.35
N LYS A 398 -28.78 -1.94 -17.64
CA LYS A 398 -29.11 -1.11 -16.48
C LYS A 398 -29.27 0.36 -16.87
N PRO A 399 -30.18 1.12 -16.24
CA PRO A 399 -30.27 2.56 -16.45
C PRO A 399 -28.93 3.26 -16.20
N CYS A 400 -28.50 4.08 -17.14
CA CYS A 400 -27.43 5.04 -16.97
C CYS A 400 -27.90 6.14 -16.01
N ILE A 401 -27.01 6.63 -15.15
CA ILE A 401 -27.36 7.61 -14.12
C ILE A 401 -26.42 8.81 -14.13
N HIS A 402 -26.98 9.98 -13.87
CA HIS A 402 -26.24 11.22 -13.66
C HIS A 402 -25.66 11.30 -12.25
N SER A 403 -26.25 10.65 -11.25
CA SER A 403 -25.92 10.84 -9.83
C SER A 403 -25.04 9.77 -9.18
N ASP A 404 -24.28 9.00 -9.95
CA ASP A 404 -23.50 7.87 -9.40
C ASP A 404 -22.53 8.35 -8.30
N GLY A 405 -22.77 7.89 -7.08
CA GLY A 405 -21.83 8.10 -5.97
C GLY A 405 -22.00 9.40 -5.19
N THR A 406 -23.02 10.23 -5.46
CA THR A 406 -23.24 11.49 -4.72
C THR A 406 -24.62 11.60 -4.06
N GLY A 407 -24.63 12.13 -2.84
CA GLY A 407 -25.83 12.37 -2.02
C GLY A 407 -25.72 13.69 -1.24
N TYR A 408 -26.57 13.90 -0.24
CA TYR A 408 -26.62 15.15 0.51
C TYR A 408 -26.43 14.95 2.02
N ILE A 409 -25.86 15.97 2.67
CA ILE A 409 -25.73 16.07 4.12
C ILE A 409 -26.21 17.44 4.58
N SER A 410 -26.91 17.48 5.71
CA SER A 410 -27.36 18.73 6.32
C SER A 410 -26.18 19.60 6.80
N GLU A 411 -26.38 20.91 6.83
CA GLU A 411 -25.32 21.87 7.16
C GLU A 411 -24.75 21.68 8.58
N ASP A 412 -25.59 21.31 9.55
CA ASP A 412 -25.18 21.08 10.93
C ASP A 412 -24.20 19.90 11.06
N LEU A 413 -24.48 18.78 10.38
CA LEU A 413 -23.58 17.62 10.35
C LEU A 413 -22.30 17.93 9.57
N ALA A 414 -22.41 18.67 8.46
CA ALA A 414 -21.25 19.08 7.68
C ALA A 414 -20.30 19.98 8.48
N ARG A 415 -20.81 20.86 9.34
CA ARG A 415 -20.01 21.73 10.22
C ARG A 415 -19.25 20.96 11.31
N MET A 416 -19.71 19.78 11.69
CA MET A 416 -18.97 18.90 12.60
C MET A 416 -17.74 18.28 11.93
N CYS A 417 -17.66 18.29 10.60
CA CYS A 417 -16.54 17.75 9.84
C CYS A 417 -15.34 18.70 9.90
N PRO A 418 -14.16 18.25 10.36
CA PRO A 418 -12.96 19.08 10.30
C PRO A 418 -12.63 19.45 8.84
N VAL A 419 -12.26 20.70 8.61
CA VAL A 419 -11.81 21.14 7.27
C VAL A 419 -10.42 20.57 6.95
N ASN A 420 -10.10 20.51 5.65
CA ASN A 420 -8.77 20.10 5.17
C ASN A 420 -8.38 18.65 5.52
N ILE A 421 -9.35 17.73 5.54
CA ILE A 421 -9.06 16.30 5.68
C ILE A 421 -8.58 15.75 4.34
N PHE A 422 -7.48 15.00 4.37
CA PHE A 422 -6.98 14.22 3.25
C PHE A 422 -6.52 12.84 3.73
N LYS A 423 -7.11 11.76 3.20
CA LYS A 423 -6.85 10.38 3.62
C LYS A 423 -6.98 10.18 5.14
N GLY A 424 -8.00 10.77 5.76
CA GLY A 424 -8.29 10.70 7.19
C GLY A 424 -7.36 11.55 8.08
N LYS A 425 -6.41 12.30 7.50
CA LYS A 425 -5.52 13.22 8.24
C LYS A 425 -6.00 14.65 8.08
N SER A 426 -6.14 15.37 9.19
CA SER A 426 -6.27 16.83 9.13
C SER A 426 -4.93 17.41 8.72
N MET A 427 -4.91 18.14 7.59
CA MET A 427 -3.73 18.89 7.18
C MET A 427 -3.56 20.05 8.17
N ARG A 428 -2.39 20.14 8.83
CA ARG A 428 -2.06 21.19 9.81
C ARG A 428 -2.56 22.56 9.35
N SER A 429 -3.59 23.06 10.03
CA SER A 429 -3.79 24.49 10.16
C SER A 429 -3.19 24.86 11.51
N ASN A 430 -2.06 25.56 11.49
CA ASN A 430 -1.60 26.23 12.70
C ASN A 430 -2.73 27.18 13.14
N ASN A 431 -3.04 27.11 14.44
CA ASN A 431 -3.91 27.98 15.23
C ASN A 431 -5.38 27.54 15.36
N ILE A 432 -5.67 27.03 16.56
CA ILE A 432 -6.67 27.56 17.50
C ILE A 432 -7.58 28.64 16.87
N GLN A 433 -8.71 28.19 16.32
CA GLN A 433 -9.97 28.93 16.38
C GLN A 433 -11.04 27.88 16.67
N GLY A 434 -11.85 28.14 17.71
CA GLY A 434 -12.91 27.23 18.13
C GLY A 434 -13.95 26.97 17.03
N PRO A 435 -14.94 26.10 17.28
CA PRO A 435 -15.95 25.66 16.30
C PRO A 435 -16.88 26.76 15.77
N CYS A 436 -16.66 28.03 16.11
CA CYS A 436 -17.50 29.15 15.72
C CYS A 436 -16.78 30.01 14.66
N GLY A 437 -17.08 29.78 13.38
CA GLY A 437 -16.70 30.71 12.29
C GLY A 437 -16.15 30.10 10.99
N GLN A 438 -15.85 28.80 10.94
CA GLN A 438 -15.40 28.15 9.70
C GLN A 438 -16.58 27.66 8.85
N GLU A 439 -16.58 27.98 7.55
CA GLU A 439 -17.55 27.43 6.61
C GLU A 439 -17.35 25.91 6.47
N PRO A 440 -18.44 25.12 6.37
CA PRO A 440 -18.33 23.68 6.24
C PRO A 440 -17.67 23.30 4.91
N PRO A 441 -17.04 22.11 4.83
CA PRO A 441 -16.61 21.57 3.55
C PRO A 441 -17.81 21.44 2.59
N LEU A 442 -17.58 21.79 1.33
CA LEU A 442 -18.61 21.69 0.28
C LEU A 442 -18.93 20.23 -0.05
N LEU A 443 -17.88 19.42 -0.22
CA LEU A 443 -17.97 17.99 -0.49
C LEU A 443 -17.23 17.19 0.58
N ILE A 444 -17.84 16.10 1.04
CA ILE A 444 -17.26 15.19 2.03
C ILE A 444 -17.26 13.78 1.43
N GLN A 445 -16.09 13.26 1.11
CA GLN A 445 -15.93 11.87 0.72
C GLN A 445 -16.02 10.98 1.97
N PHE A 446 -16.98 10.07 2.02
CA PHE A 446 -17.32 9.35 3.24
C PHE A 446 -17.41 7.83 3.05
N ARG A 447 -17.50 7.11 4.16
CA ARG A 447 -18.03 5.75 4.27
C ARG A 447 -18.98 5.74 5.47
N ILE A 448 -20.19 5.24 5.30
CA ILE A 448 -21.13 5.07 6.41
C ILE A 448 -21.40 3.58 6.61
N PHE A 449 -21.47 3.19 7.87
CA PHE A 449 -21.96 1.90 8.30
C PHE A 449 -23.16 2.18 9.19
N TYR A 450 -24.33 1.67 8.81
CA TYR A 450 -25.58 1.99 9.50
C TYR A 450 -26.56 0.83 9.40
N ASN A 451 -26.87 0.16 10.51
CA ASN A 451 -27.85 -0.93 10.60
C ASN A 451 -27.65 -1.98 9.49
N GLY A 452 -26.42 -2.43 9.30
CA GLY A 452 -26.04 -3.42 8.28
C GLY A 452 -25.80 -2.86 6.87
N TYR A 453 -26.20 -1.62 6.58
CA TYR A 453 -25.84 -0.93 5.34
C TYR A 453 -24.35 -0.57 5.33
N ALA A 454 -23.74 -0.65 4.15
CA ALA A 454 -22.44 -0.03 3.86
C ALA A 454 -22.58 0.90 2.65
N VAL A 455 -22.44 2.21 2.88
CA VAL A 455 -22.56 3.23 1.83
C VAL A 455 -21.22 3.90 1.60
N LYS A 456 -20.89 4.13 0.33
CA LYS A 456 -19.68 4.85 -0.10
C LYS A 456 -20.09 5.89 -1.13
N GLY A 457 -19.63 7.12 -0.94
CA GLY A 457 -19.82 8.20 -1.90
C GLY A 457 -19.26 9.53 -1.40
N THR A 458 -19.78 10.60 -1.98
CA THR A 458 -19.53 11.98 -1.58
C THR A 458 -20.84 12.64 -1.17
N PHE A 459 -20.86 13.28 -0.01
CA PHE A 459 -21.97 14.15 0.38
C PHE A 459 -21.72 15.58 -0.06
N LEU A 460 -22.71 16.19 -0.69
CA LEU A 460 -22.82 17.63 -0.89
C LEU A 460 -23.53 18.26 0.30
N THR A 461 -22.92 19.29 0.88
CA THR A 461 -23.56 20.09 1.93
C THR A 461 -24.78 20.81 1.36
N ASN A 462 -25.95 20.54 1.93
CA ASN A 462 -27.22 21.10 1.50
C ASN A 462 -27.93 21.80 2.67
N LYS A 463 -27.99 23.13 2.60
CA LYS A 463 -28.62 24.01 3.60
C LYS A 463 -30.14 23.91 3.66
N LYS A 464 -30.77 23.35 2.62
CA LYS A 464 -32.23 23.14 2.57
C LYS A 464 -32.67 21.90 3.32
N LEU A 465 -31.73 21.03 3.74
CA LEU A 465 -32.09 19.84 4.50
C LEU A 465 -32.42 20.17 5.96
N PRO A 466 -33.36 19.44 6.57
CA PRO A 466 -33.53 19.47 8.01
C PRO A 466 -32.24 19.12 8.75
N PRO A 467 -32.03 19.62 9.97
CA PRO A 467 -30.89 19.24 10.79
C PRO A 467 -30.79 17.73 10.99
N ARG A 468 -29.56 17.22 11.11
CA ARG A 468 -29.25 15.80 11.32
C ARG A 468 -29.75 14.85 10.22
N THR A 469 -29.87 15.32 8.98
CA THR A 469 -30.32 14.50 7.85
C THR A 469 -29.17 14.16 6.90
N VAL A 470 -29.12 12.90 6.48
CA VAL A 470 -28.30 12.43 5.34
C VAL A 470 -29.21 11.80 4.29
N GLN A 471 -28.98 12.14 3.03
CA GLN A 471 -29.68 11.55 1.89
C GLN A 471 -28.71 10.75 1.04
N VAL A 472 -28.99 9.48 0.84
CA VAL A 472 -28.17 8.55 0.05
C VAL A 472 -28.95 8.01 -1.15
N ARG A 473 -28.23 7.68 -2.22
CA ARG A 473 -28.79 7.09 -3.44
C ARG A 473 -28.49 5.60 -3.56
N PRO A 474 -29.30 4.80 -4.30
CA PRO A 474 -29.04 3.39 -4.55
C PRO A 474 -27.62 3.11 -5.07
N SER A 475 -27.09 3.95 -5.97
CA SER A 475 -25.73 3.88 -6.49
C SER A 475 -24.64 3.92 -5.41
N MET A 476 -24.88 4.64 -4.31
CA MET A 476 -23.94 4.77 -3.19
C MET A 476 -23.95 3.55 -2.26
N ILE A 477 -25.07 2.82 -2.20
CA ILE A 477 -25.26 1.67 -1.31
C ILE A 477 -24.51 0.47 -1.88
N LYS A 478 -23.45 0.05 -1.19
CA LYS A 478 -22.58 -1.05 -1.63
C LYS A 478 -22.96 -2.39 -1.00
N VAL A 479 -23.64 -2.35 0.15
CA VAL A 479 -24.28 -3.48 0.86
C VAL A 479 -25.61 -2.98 1.43
N TYR A 480 -26.68 -3.71 1.17
CA TYR A 480 -28.01 -3.45 1.72
C TYR A 480 -28.21 -4.20 3.04
N GLU A 481 -29.09 -3.70 3.87
CA GLU A 481 -29.56 -4.42 5.05
C GLU A 481 -30.33 -5.69 4.66
N ASP A 482 -29.92 -6.81 5.22
CA ASP A 482 -30.75 -8.00 5.34
C ASP A 482 -31.80 -7.85 6.46
N ARG A 483 -33.08 -7.70 6.07
CA ARG A 483 -34.21 -7.58 7.01
C ARG A 483 -34.39 -8.80 7.91
N THR A 484 -33.90 -9.98 7.50
CA THR A 484 -33.96 -11.18 8.33
C THR A 484 -33.02 -11.11 9.53
N LEU A 485 -32.01 -10.23 9.48
CA LEU A 485 -30.99 -10.03 10.51
C LEU A 485 -31.24 -8.78 11.38
N SER A 486 -32.48 -8.30 11.46
CA SER A 486 -32.88 -7.10 12.22
C SER A 486 -32.42 -7.10 13.69
N ASN A 487 -32.20 -8.28 14.28
CA ASN A 487 -31.78 -8.44 15.68
C ASN A 487 -30.26 -8.45 15.88
N LEU A 488 -29.47 -8.44 14.81
CA LEU A 488 -28.01 -8.46 14.90
C LEU A 488 -27.49 -7.05 15.20
N SER A 489 -26.77 -6.88 16.31
CA SER A 489 -26.08 -5.63 16.62
C SER A 489 -25.08 -5.28 15.50
N THR A 490 -25.03 -4.04 15.04
CA THR A 490 -24.06 -3.61 14.02
C THR A 490 -23.22 -2.43 14.51
N PHE A 491 -22.03 -2.26 13.92
CA PHE A 491 -21.13 -1.16 14.26
C PHE A 491 -21.43 0.06 13.39
N ASN A 492 -22.26 0.96 13.93
CA ASN A 492 -22.65 2.16 13.22
C ASN A 492 -21.56 3.24 13.31
N SER A 493 -21.23 3.87 12.18
CA SER A 493 -20.28 4.99 12.14
C SER A 493 -20.37 5.78 10.85
N LEU A 494 -19.94 7.04 10.91
CA LEU A 494 -19.70 7.89 9.76
C LEU A 494 -18.21 8.24 9.68
N GLU A 495 -17.57 7.77 8.62
CA GLU A 495 -16.12 7.81 8.44
C GLU A 495 -15.75 8.75 7.28
N VAL A 496 -15.04 9.84 7.60
CA VAL A 496 -14.59 10.85 6.63
C VAL A 496 -13.23 10.47 6.05
N VAL A 497 -13.10 10.52 4.73
CA VAL A 497 -11.87 10.20 4.02
C VAL A 497 -11.14 11.43 3.54
N THR A 498 -11.86 12.31 2.84
CA THR A 498 -11.31 13.54 2.25
C THR A 498 -12.42 14.57 2.16
N THR A 499 -12.09 15.84 2.35
CA THR A 499 -13.01 16.99 2.17
C THR A 499 -12.64 17.80 0.93
N SER A 500 -13.56 18.65 0.44
CA SER A 500 -13.22 19.64 -0.58
C SER A 500 -12.20 20.62 -0.01
N ASN A 501 -11.00 20.59 -0.59
CA ASN A 501 -9.85 21.32 -0.10
C ASN A 501 -9.42 22.35 -1.16
N PRO A 502 -8.77 23.45 -0.74
CA PRO A 502 -8.15 24.36 -1.70
C PRO A 502 -7.24 23.60 -2.68
N PRO A 503 -7.44 23.75 -4.00
CA PRO A 503 -6.66 23.02 -4.98
C PRO A 503 -5.19 23.40 -4.88
N ARG A 504 -4.30 22.42 -4.98
CA ARG A 504 -2.87 22.67 -5.20
C ARG A 504 -2.65 23.09 -6.64
N LYS A 505 -1.47 23.66 -6.95
CA LYS A 505 -1.08 23.98 -8.31
C LYS A 505 -1.22 22.73 -9.19
N ALA A 506 -2.06 22.79 -10.23
CA ALA A 506 -2.30 21.66 -11.09
C ALA A 506 -1.04 21.33 -11.90
N ARG A 507 -0.82 20.03 -12.09
CA ARG A 507 0.30 19.51 -12.87
C ARG A 507 -0.24 18.54 -13.91
N LEU A 508 0.39 18.53 -15.08
CA LEU A 508 0.03 17.59 -16.12
C LEU A 508 0.53 16.17 -15.76
N SER A 509 0.07 15.19 -16.53
CA SER A 509 0.55 13.81 -16.51
C SER A 509 1.01 13.41 -17.91
N ARG A 510 1.86 12.38 -18.05
CA ARG A 510 2.27 11.89 -19.38
C ARG A 510 1.08 11.58 -20.28
N ASN A 511 0.05 10.95 -19.72
CA ASN A 511 -1.19 10.63 -20.44
C ASN A 511 -1.88 11.91 -20.92
N LEU A 512 -2.05 12.90 -20.03
CA LEU A 512 -2.68 14.16 -20.38
C LEU A 512 -1.87 14.95 -21.43
N VAL A 513 -0.53 14.99 -21.33
CA VAL A 513 0.32 15.61 -22.36
C VAL A 513 0.16 14.91 -23.71
N ALA A 514 0.16 13.58 -23.74
CA ALA A 514 -0.06 12.81 -24.97
C ALA A 514 -1.43 13.08 -25.59
N LEU A 515 -2.49 13.15 -24.78
CA LEU A 515 -3.85 13.44 -25.24
C LEU A 515 -4.01 14.88 -25.72
N LEU A 516 -3.43 15.86 -25.02
CA LEU A 516 -3.44 17.26 -25.44
C LEU A 516 -2.65 17.46 -26.75
N SER A 517 -1.50 16.80 -26.88
CA SER A 517 -0.71 16.80 -28.12
C SER A 517 -1.49 16.18 -29.28
N TYR A 518 -2.20 15.07 -29.05
CA TYR A 518 -3.11 14.48 -30.04
C TYR A 518 -4.25 15.43 -30.43
N GLY A 519 -4.81 16.14 -29.45
CA GLY A 519 -5.84 17.16 -29.68
C GLY A 519 -5.36 18.41 -30.41
N GLY A 520 -4.08 18.51 -30.76
CA GLY A 520 -3.53 19.61 -31.57
C GLY A 520 -2.80 20.70 -30.79
N VAL A 521 -2.60 20.53 -29.48
CA VAL A 521 -1.78 21.48 -28.69
C VAL A 521 -0.32 21.43 -29.16
N PRO A 522 0.29 22.55 -29.58
CA PRO A 522 1.65 22.56 -30.12
C PRO A 522 2.70 22.10 -29.11
N ASN A 523 3.73 21.42 -29.60
CA ASN A 523 4.86 20.98 -28.76
C ASN A 523 5.54 22.15 -28.04
N ASP A 524 5.65 23.31 -28.70
CA ASP A 524 6.25 24.52 -28.13
C ASP A 524 5.48 25.05 -26.92
N PHE A 525 4.17 24.81 -26.81
CA PHE A 525 3.41 25.19 -25.63
C PHE A 525 3.97 24.49 -24.38
N PHE A 526 4.15 23.17 -24.45
CA PHE A 526 4.68 22.39 -23.34
C PHE A 526 6.16 22.70 -23.07
N LEU A 527 6.97 22.82 -24.12
CA LEU A 527 8.39 23.12 -23.98
C LEU A 527 8.65 24.51 -23.40
N ASN A 528 7.82 25.51 -23.72
CA ASN A 528 7.96 26.84 -23.13
C ASN A 528 7.62 26.84 -21.63
N ILE A 529 6.57 26.15 -21.21
CA ILE A 529 6.25 25.99 -19.78
C ILE A 529 7.38 25.26 -19.07
N LEU A 530 7.91 24.20 -19.69
CA LEU A 530 9.03 23.42 -19.15
C LEU A 530 10.28 24.28 -18.97
N ARG A 531 10.69 25.01 -20.02
CA ARG A 531 11.86 25.90 -19.99
C ARG A 531 11.70 26.99 -18.92
N ASN A 532 10.55 27.66 -18.86
CA ASN A 532 10.29 28.66 -17.84
C ASN A 532 10.37 28.07 -16.43
N THR A 533 9.83 26.86 -16.23
CA THR A 533 9.93 26.18 -14.93
C THR A 533 11.38 25.84 -14.60
N LEU A 534 12.16 25.34 -15.56
CA LEU A 534 13.58 25.02 -15.36
C LEU A 534 14.42 26.27 -15.04
N GLU A 535 14.16 27.39 -15.70
CA GLU A 535 14.82 28.67 -15.40
C GLU A 535 14.45 29.19 -14.01
N GLU A 536 13.17 29.15 -13.61
CA GLU A 536 12.76 29.45 -12.24
C GLU A 536 13.49 28.56 -11.22
N SER A 537 13.58 27.25 -11.50
CA SER A 537 14.25 26.29 -10.63
C SER A 537 15.75 26.57 -10.47
N LYS A 538 16.43 27.19 -11.44
CA LYS A 538 17.85 27.60 -11.30
C LYS A 538 18.04 28.69 -10.24
N THR A 539 17.02 29.53 -10.04
CA THR A 539 17.07 30.62 -9.04
C THR A 539 16.86 30.16 -7.61
N ILE A 540 16.59 28.86 -7.38
CA ILE A 540 16.30 28.28 -6.06
C ILE A 540 17.37 28.58 -5.00
N PHE A 541 18.63 28.76 -5.42
CA PHE A 541 19.76 29.04 -4.51
C PHE A 541 20.00 30.53 -4.24
N TYR A 542 19.34 31.42 -4.99
CA TYR A 542 19.60 32.87 -4.94
C TYR A 542 18.33 33.70 -4.65
N SER A 543 17.17 33.08 -4.72
CA SER A 543 15.86 33.72 -4.52
C SER A 543 15.12 33.02 -3.40
N GLU A 544 14.93 33.73 -2.28
CA GLU A 544 14.14 33.24 -1.14
C GLU A 544 12.73 32.83 -1.55
N ARG A 545 12.12 33.58 -2.49
CA ARG A 545 10.81 33.25 -3.06
C ARG A 545 10.82 31.91 -3.78
N ALA A 546 11.84 31.66 -4.63
CA ALA A 546 11.95 30.40 -5.36
C ALA A 546 12.23 29.23 -4.41
N ALA A 547 13.15 29.42 -3.46
CA ALA A 547 13.47 28.45 -2.41
C ALA A 547 12.22 28.07 -1.60
N PHE A 548 11.47 29.07 -1.12
CA PHE A 548 10.25 28.85 -0.34
C PHE A 548 9.18 28.13 -1.16
N LYS A 549 8.97 28.54 -2.42
CA LYS A 549 8.04 27.88 -3.34
C LYS A 549 8.41 26.41 -3.54
N ALA A 550 9.69 26.08 -3.70
CA ALA A 550 10.15 24.70 -3.82
C ALA A 550 9.94 23.89 -2.52
N ALA A 551 10.32 24.46 -1.37
CA ALA A 551 10.15 23.84 -0.06
C ALA A 551 8.68 23.49 0.24
N ILE A 552 7.76 24.36 -0.15
CA ILE A 552 6.34 24.17 0.09
C ILE A 552 5.69 23.17 -0.89
N ASN A 553 6.19 23.09 -2.12
CA ASN A 553 5.63 22.21 -3.16
C ASN A 553 6.20 20.79 -3.12
N TYR A 554 7.46 20.65 -2.72
CA TYR A 554 8.21 19.39 -2.77
C TYR A 554 8.82 18.97 -1.42
N GLY A 555 8.81 19.85 -0.42
CA GLY A 555 9.37 19.55 0.90
C GLY A 555 8.51 18.56 1.68
N ASP A 556 9.19 17.54 2.19
CA ASP A 556 8.63 16.57 3.13
C ASP A 556 8.84 17.00 4.59
N ASP A 557 9.67 18.02 4.83
CA ASP A 557 10.12 18.51 6.13
C ASP A 557 9.74 19.98 6.34
N GLN A 558 9.07 20.24 7.46
CA GLN A 558 8.51 21.55 7.77
C GLN A 558 9.59 22.63 7.97
N TYR A 559 10.80 22.24 8.37
CA TYR A 559 11.87 23.16 8.75
C TYR A 559 12.50 23.89 7.58
N THR A 560 12.57 23.30 6.38
CA THR A 560 13.15 23.99 5.21
C THR A 560 12.41 25.29 4.91
N ALA A 561 11.08 25.25 4.95
CA ALA A 561 10.24 26.42 4.77
C ALA A 561 10.41 27.41 5.94
N ASP A 562 10.48 26.92 7.17
CA ASP A 562 10.67 27.75 8.36
C ASP A 562 12.03 28.48 8.36
N MET A 563 13.11 27.81 7.93
CA MET A 563 14.45 28.41 7.83
C MET A 563 14.46 29.59 6.86
N ILE A 564 13.84 29.42 5.70
CA ILE A 564 13.73 30.46 4.67
C ILE A 564 12.87 31.63 5.18
N LEU A 565 11.75 31.36 5.85
CA LEU A 565 10.89 32.41 6.40
C LEU A 565 11.55 33.24 7.50
N VAL A 566 12.48 32.64 8.22
CA VAL A 566 13.26 33.30 9.27
C VAL A 566 14.44 34.10 8.72
N GLY A 567 14.74 33.98 7.42
CA GLY A 567 15.85 34.67 6.78
C GLY A 567 17.21 34.01 7.06
N ILE A 568 17.24 32.69 7.30
CA ILE A 568 18.49 31.95 7.28
C ILE A 568 19.07 31.99 5.85
N PRO A 569 20.35 32.32 5.68
CA PRO A 569 20.97 32.41 4.36
C PRO A 569 20.83 31.12 3.54
N LEU A 570 20.51 31.23 2.25
CA LEU A 570 20.31 30.07 1.36
C LEU A 570 21.59 29.26 1.10
N ASP A 571 22.75 29.85 1.39
CA ASP A 571 24.06 29.22 1.33
C ASP A 571 24.44 28.47 2.63
N GLU A 572 23.59 28.51 3.66
CA GLU A 572 23.73 27.66 4.84
C GLU A 572 23.81 26.18 4.39
N PRO A 573 24.87 25.43 4.79
CA PRO A 573 25.16 24.11 4.23
C PRO A 573 23.98 23.13 4.20
N TYR A 574 23.22 23.01 5.29
CA TYR A 574 22.08 22.10 5.34
C TYR A 574 20.92 22.57 4.45
N LEU A 575 20.57 23.86 4.50
CA LEU A 575 19.52 24.44 3.66
C LEU A 575 19.87 24.27 2.18
N LYS A 576 21.12 24.52 1.79
CA LYS A 576 21.59 24.37 0.40
C LYS A 576 21.53 22.92 -0.09
N ASP A 577 21.96 21.95 0.73
CA ASP A 577 21.82 20.53 0.41
C ASP A 577 20.34 20.15 0.25
N ARG A 578 19.49 20.67 1.14
CA ARG A 578 18.05 20.42 1.08
C ARG A 578 17.40 21.03 -0.16
N LEU A 579 17.76 22.25 -0.55
CA LEU A 579 17.31 22.87 -1.79
C LEU A 579 17.79 22.08 -3.02
N SER A 580 19.00 21.52 -2.98
CA SER A 580 19.51 20.62 -4.04
C SER A 580 18.66 19.34 -4.16
N TYR A 581 18.27 18.74 -3.04
CA TYR A 581 17.33 17.61 -3.02
C TYR A 581 15.96 17.97 -3.58
N LEU A 582 15.42 19.15 -3.21
CA LEU A 582 14.14 19.65 -3.71
C LEU A 582 14.19 19.90 -5.21
N LEU A 583 15.26 20.51 -5.70
CA LEU A 583 15.52 20.73 -7.12
C LEU A 583 15.57 19.41 -7.89
N LYS A 584 16.27 18.40 -7.37
CA LYS A 584 16.30 17.05 -7.95
C LYS A 584 14.91 16.41 -7.99
N THR A 585 14.13 16.58 -6.92
CA THR A 585 12.76 16.05 -6.83
C THR A 585 11.83 16.74 -7.84
N GLU A 586 11.94 18.06 -7.99
CA GLU A 586 11.25 18.82 -9.02
C GLU A 586 11.63 18.34 -10.42
N ARG A 587 12.92 18.26 -10.74
CA ARG A 587 13.42 17.77 -12.04
C ARG A 587 12.91 16.36 -12.37
N ASN A 588 12.92 15.44 -11.41
CA ASN A 588 12.35 14.10 -11.59
C ASN A 588 10.84 14.14 -11.87
N ALA A 589 10.10 15.07 -11.24
CA ALA A 589 8.69 15.28 -11.55
C ALA A 589 8.51 15.84 -12.98
N LEU A 590 9.36 16.76 -13.42
CA LEU A 590 9.37 17.31 -14.78
C LEU A 590 9.66 16.22 -15.83
N LYS A 591 10.67 15.36 -15.61
CA LYS A 591 10.95 14.15 -16.43
C LYS A 591 9.74 13.22 -16.54
N ALA A 592 8.92 13.17 -15.49
CA ALA A 592 7.67 12.42 -15.46
C ALA A 592 6.50 13.14 -16.15
N GLY A 593 6.74 14.25 -16.87
CA GLY A 593 5.72 15.06 -17.53
C GLY A 593 4.83 15.85 -16.56
N ARG A 594 5.26 16.05 -15.30
CA ARG A 594 4.49 16.73 -14.25
C ARG A 594 4.97 18.16 -14.03
N PHE A 595 4.93 18.97 -15.06
CA PHE A 595 5.15 20.41 -14.93
C PHE A 595 3.86 21.13 -14.56
N PRO A 596 3.97 22.27 -13.85
CA PRO A 596 2.81 23.02 -13.42
C PRO A 596 2.17 23.75 -14.60
N ILE A 597 0.86 23.90 -14.56
CA ILE A 597 0.12 24.68 -15.56
C ILE A 597 -0.77 25.69 -14.84
N ASP A 598 -0.73 26.94 -15.31
CA ASP A 598 -1.48 28.03 -14.71
C ASP A 598 -2.95 27.97 -15.13
N GLU A 599 -3.80 28.69 -14.39
CA GLU A 599 -5.27 28.71 -14.59
C GLU A 599 -5.91 27.33 -14.64
N SER A 600 -5.36 26.39 -13.86
CA SER A 600 -5.79 25.00 -13.86
C SER A 600 -5.80 24.40 -12.46
N TYR A 601 -6.77 23.53 -12.19
CA TYR A 601 -7.09 23.04 -10.85
C TYR A 601 -7.51 21.57 -10.88
N TYR A 602 -7.21 20.83 -9.80
CA TYR A 602 -7.85 19.54 -9.54
C TYR A 602 -8.86 19.72 -8.41
N ILE A 603 -10.14 19.53 -8.70
CA ILE A 603 -11.25 19.68 -7.74
C ILE A 603 -12.22 18.49 -7.80
N MET A 604 -12.94 18.23 -6.71
CA MET A 604 -13.91 17.13 -6.67
C MET A 604 -15.17 17.45 -7.49
N GLY A 605 -15.72 16.43 -8.14
CA GLY A 605 -16.98 16.54 -8.89
C GLY A 605 -18.21 16.09 -8.10
N THR A 606 -19.35 16.69 -8.42
CA THR A 606 -20.69 16.30 -7.96
C THR A 606 -21.74 16.69 -9.01
N VAL A 607 -23.00 16.36 -8.78
CA VAL A 607 -24.13 16.73 -9.64
C VAL A 607 -24.78 18.01 -9.14
N ASP A 608 -25.23 18.85 -10.07
CA ASP A 608 -26.05 20.03 -9.79
C ASP A 608 -27.41 19.65 -9.17
N PRO A 609 -27.67 20.01 -7.90
CA PRO A 609 -28.96 19.75 -7.25
C PRO A 609 -30.10 20.64 -7.76
N THR A 610 -29.82 21.69 -8.53
CA THR A 610 -30.84 22.65 -9.02
C THR A 610 -31.47 22.21 -10.33
N GLY A 611 -30.74 21.49 -11.17
CA GLY A 611 -31.17 21.11 -12.51
C GLY A 611 -31.17 22.25 -13.53
N GLU A 612 -30.56 23.40 -13.20
CA GLU A 612 -30.51 24.56 -14.09
C GLU A 612 -29.48 24.37 -15.22
N LEU A 613 -28.38 23.67 -14.95
CA LEU A 613 -27.34 23.43 -15.96
C LEU A 613 -27.87 22.65 -17.17
N LYS A 614 -27.42 23.03 -18.37
CA LYS A 614 -27.63 22.27 -19.61
C LYS A 614 -26.56 21.19 -19.78
N GLU A 615 -26.77 20.27 -20.73
CA GLU A 615 -25.90 19.13 -21.01
C GLU A 615 -24.40 19.47 -21.16
N ASN A 616 -24.06 20.60 -21.79
CA ASN A 616 -22.67 21.04 -21.99
C ASN A 616 -22.22 22.15 -21.02
N GLU A 617 -23.02 22.45 -19.99
CA GLU A 617 -22.74 23.47 -18.99
C GLU A 617 -22.35 22.83 -17.65
N ILE A 618 -21.34 23.39 -17.01
CA ILE A 618 -20.90 23.01 -15.65
C ILE A 618 -20.87 24.24 -14.77
N CYS A 619 -20.96 24.08 -13.45
CA CYS A 619 -20.64 25.15 -12.51
C CYS A 619 -19.36 24.79 -11.74
N VAL A 620 -18.41 25.72 -11.67
CA VAL A 620 -17.14 25.49 -10.95
C VAL A 620 -16.98 26.56 -9.88
N ILE A 621 -16.89 26.13 -8.61
CA ILE A 621 -16.72 27.02 -7.45
C ILE A 621 -15.28 26.98 -6.98
N LEU A 622 -14.56 28.10 -7.13
CA LEU A 622 -13.19 28.29 -6.64
C LEU A 622 -13.17 29.21 -5.41
N HIS A 623 -11.98 29.70 -5.03
CA HIS A 623 -11.83 30.59 -3.89
C HIS A 623 -12.60 31.92 -4.06
N SER A 624 -12.62 32.46 -5.28
CA SER A 624 -13.29 33.70 -5.65
C SER A 624 -14.79 33.55 -5.91
N GLY A 625 -15.34 32.34 -5.75
CA GLY A 625 -16.72 32.01 -6.11
C GLY A 625 -16.82 31.23 -7.42
N GLN A 626 -18.01 31.28 -8.02
CA GLN A 626 -18.31 30.64 -9.29
C GLN A 626 -17.55 31.31 -10.45
N ILE A 627 -17.02 30.51 -11.38
CA ILE A 627 -16.33 31.02 -12.58
C ILE A 627 -17.24 30.89 -13.81
N SER A 628 -16.91 31.62 -14.87
CA SER A 628 -17.63 31.56 -16.15
C SER A 628 -16.68 31.52 -17.35
N GLY A 629 -17.18 31.03 -18.48
CA GLY A 629 -16.44 30.89 -19.74
C GLY A 629 -16.09 29.44 -20.06
N ASP A 630 -15.41 29.23 -21.19
CA ASP A 630 -15.07 27.88 -21.63
C ASP A 630 -13.95 27.29 -20.77
N VAL A 631 -14.06 26.00 -20.49
CA VAL A 631 -13.13 25.24 -19.66
C VAL A 631 -12.87 23.87 -20.24
N LEU A 632 -11.63 23.41 -20.08
CA LEU A 632 -11.22 22.06 -20.43
C LEU A 632 -11.32 21.17 -19.18
N VAL A 633 -11.99 20.03 -19.31
CA VAL A 633 -12.28 19.10 -18.21
C VAL A 633 -11.71 17.72 -18.52
N TYR A 634 -11.00 17.13 -17.56
CA TYR A 634 -10.38 15.81 -17.69
C TYR A 634 -10.29 15.08 -16.35
N ARG A 635 -10.39 13.75 -16.34
CA ARG A 635 -10.15 12.93 -15.14
C ARG A 635 -8.87 12.13 -15.31
N ASN A 636 -7.95 12.25 -14.35
CA ASN A 636 -6.67 11.54 -14.41
C ASN A 636 -6.72 10.22 -13.64
N PRO A 637 -6.32 9.06 -14.21
CA PRO A 637 -5.84 8.86 -15.58
C PRO A 637 -6.95 8.44 -16.57
N GLY A 638 -7.24 9.28 -17.55
CA GLY A 638 -7.90 8.91 -18.80
C GLY A 638 -6.90 8.60 -19.91
N LEU A 639 -7.25 7.70 -20.82
CA LEU A 639 -6.43 7.21 -21.94
C LEU A 639 -7.08 7.39 -23.32
N HIS A 640 -8.38 7.65 -23.38
CA HIS A 640 -9.09 7.87 -24.63
C HIS A 640 -9.00 9.31 -25.08
N PHE A 641 -9.00 9.51 -26.40
CA PHE A 641 -8.91 10.84 -27.02
C PHE A 641 -10.09 11.75 -26.64
N GLY A 642 -11.26 11.15 -26.42
CA GLY A 642 -12.47 11.81 -25.97
C GLY A 642 -12.60 11.98 -24.45
N ASP A 643 -11.60 11.61 -23.63
CA ASP A 643 -11.69 11.82 -22.17
C ASP A 643 -11.47 13.30 -21.77
N ILE A 644 -11.13 14.16 -22.73
CA ILE A 644 -10.95 15.58 -22.52
C ILE A 644 -12.12 16.31 -23.19
N HIS A 645 -12.90 17.01 -22.37
CA HIS A 645 -14.06 17.75 -22.83
C HIS A 645 -13.80 19.25 -22.78
N VAL A 646 -14.36 19.99 -23.74
CA VAL A 646 -14.49 21.45 -23.67
C VAL A 646 -15.94 21.76 -23.30
N LEU A 647 -16.13 22.34 -22.12
CA LEU A 647 -17.44 22.61 -21.52
C LEU A 647 -17.56 24.08 -21.15
N LYS A 648 -18.78 24.55 -20.92
CA LYS A 648 -19.03 25.95 -20.54
C LYS A 648 -19.26 26.08 -19.04
N ALA A 649 -18.33 26.74 -18.35
CA ALA A 649 -18.56 27.15 -16.97
C ALA A 649 -19.64 28.25 -16.92
N THR A 650 -20.70 28.01 -16.15
CA THR A 650 -21.89 28.88 -16.08
C THR A 650 -22.21 29.19 -14.62
N TYR A 651 -22.54 30.45 -14.36
CA TYR A 651 -22.98 30.89 -13.04
C TYR A 651 -24.44 30.47 -12.81
N VAL A 652 -24.70 29.81 -11.67
CA VAL A 652 -26.01 29.32 -11.25
C VAL A 652 -26.35 29.95 -9.91
N LYS A 653 -27.31 30.89 -9.91
CA LYS A 653 -27.70 31.62 -8.70
C LYS A 653 -28.37 30.69 -7.67
N ALA A 654 -29.21 29.77 -8.14
CA ALA A 654 -29.94 28.86 -7.27
C ALA A 654 -29.03 27.95 -6.42
N LEU A 655 -27.78 27.69 -6.85
CA LEU A 655 -26.81 26.90 -6.08
C LEU A 655 -26.46 27.57 -4.75
N GLU A 656 -26.47 28.90 -4.66
CA GLU A 656 -26.13 29.63 -3.43
C GLU A 656 -27.09 29.27 -2.29
N ASP A 657 -28.36 28.99 -2.60
CA ASP A 657 -29.34 28.55 -1.61
C ASP A 657 -29.06 27.13 -1.08
N TYR A 658 -28.36 26.29 -1.83
CA TYR A 658 -27.99 24.94 -1.42
C TYR A 658 -26.68 24.94 -0.64
N VAL A 659 -25.65 25.62 -1.14
CA VAL A 659 -24.27 25.45 -0.65
C VAL A 659 -23.72 26.68 0.09
N GLY A 660 -24.39 27.83 0.01
CA GLY A 660 -23.91 29.10 0.55
C GLY A 660 -22.51 29.45 0.07
N ASN A 661 -21.61 29.75 1.02
CA ASN A 661 -20.23 30.14 0.72
C ASN A 661 -19.24 28.97 0.68
N ALA A 662 -19.71 27.72 0.76
CA ALA A 662 -18.84 26.56 0.69
C ALA A 662 -18.14 26.48 -0.67
N LYS A 663 -16.86 26.07 -0.70
CA LYS A 663 -15.98 26.23 -1.87
C LYS A 663 -15.34 24.92 -2.34
N PHE A 664 -14.82 24.97 -3.56
CA PHE A 664 -13.94 23.96 -4.19
C PHE A 664 -14.63 22.69 -4.68
N ALA A 665 -15.55 22.84 -5.65
CA ALA A 665 -16.12 21.71 -6.39
C ALA A 665 -16.50 22.10 -7.82
N VAL A 666 -16.68 21.09 -8.67
CA VAL A 666 -17.33 21.20 -9.97
C VAL A 666 -18.68 20.46 -9.93
N PHE A 667 -19.72 21.11 -10.43
CA PHE A 667 -21.08 20.61 -10.57
C PHE A 667 -21.34 20.26 -12.02
N PHE A 668 -21.71 19.01 -12.25
CA PHE A 668 -22.10 18.49 -13.55
C PHE A 668 -23.62 18.52 -13.72
N PRO A 669 -24.13 18.70 -14.95
CA PRO A 669 -25.55 18.73 -15.21
C PRO A 669 -26.18 17.36 -15.00
N GLN A 670 -27.48 17.36 -14.71
CA GLN A 670 -28.31 16.16 -14.66
C GLN A 670 -29.14 15.98 -15.94
N LYS A 671 -28.59 16.41 -17.09
CA LYS A 671 -29.25 16.39 -18.40
C LYS A 671 -28.33 15.76 -19.43
N GLY A 672 -28.93 15.12 -20.42
CA GLY A 672 -28.24 14.41 -21.49
C GLY A 672 -28.43 12.90 -21.40
N PRO A 673 -28.11 12.18 -22.50
CA PRO A 673 -28.28 10.72 -22.61
C PRO A 673 -27.21 9.95 -21.82
N ARG A 674 -26.15 10.62 -21.38
CA ARG A 674 -25.07 10.04 -20.60
C ARG A 674 -24.50 11.09 -19.65
N SER A 675 -23.99 10.65 -18.50
CA SER A 675 -23.41 11.57 -17.53
C SER A 675 -22.01 12.01 -17.97
N LEU A 676 -21.72 13.31 -17.83
CA LEU A 676 -20.38 13.83 -18.11
C LEU A 676 -19.30 13.19 -17.24
N GLY A 677 -19.66 12.71 -16.04
CA GLY A 677 -18.77 11.93 -15.20
C GLY A 677 -18.30 10.65 -15.90
N ASP A 678 -19.23 9.88 -16.46
CA ASP A 678 -18.95 8.61 -17.15
C ASP A 678 -18.27 8.81 -18.51
N GLU A 679 -18.62 9.87 -19.25
CA GLU A 679 -17.93 10.23 -20.50
C GLU A 679 -16.43 10.52 -20.28
N ILE A 680 -16.10 11.15 -19.16
CA ILE A 680 -14.74 11.53 -18.81
C ILE A 680 -14.03 10.37 -18.10
N ALA A 681 -13.49 9.48 -18.92
CA ALA A 681 -12.72 8.30 -18.50
C ALA A 681 -13.50 7.27 -17.67
N GLY A 682 -14.83 7.21 -17.73
CA GLY A 682 -15.66 6.30 -16.90
C GLY A 682 -15.67 6.70 -15.43
N GLY A 683 -15.82 8.01 -15.16
CA GLY A 683 -15.85 8.59 -13.82
C GLY A 683 -17.20 8.52 -13.12
N ASP A 684 -17.14 8.69 -11.81
CA ASP A 684 -18.30 8.79 -10.91
C ASP A 684 -18.09 9.95 -9.92
N PHE A 685 -19.06 10.17 -9.04
CA PHE A 685 -19.00 11.24 -8.04
C PHE A 685 -18.70 10.71 -6.62
N ASP A 686 -18.03 9.55 -6.51
CA ASP A 686 -17.68 8.91 -5.23
C ASP A 686 -16.37 9.42 -4.58
N GLY A 687 -15.77 10.43 -5.21
CA GLY A 687 -14.58 11.15 -4.79
C GLY A 687 -13.59 11.45 -5.93
N ASP A 688 -14.03 11.38 -7.18
CA ASP A 688 -13.20 11.66 -8.34
C ASP A 688 -12.77 13.14 -8.40
N MET A 689 -11.53 13.33 -8.86
CA MET A 689 -10.90 14.64 -9.03
C MET A 689 -10.80 14.97 -10.52
N TYR A 690 -11.34 16.12 -10.91
CA TYR A 690 -11.33 16.61 -12.28
C TYR A 690 -10.30 17.72 -12.42
N PHE A 691 -9.44 17.59 -13.43
CA PHE A 691 -8.62 18.66 -13.96
C PHE A 691 -9.51 19.63 -14.72
N ILE A 692 -9.61 20.86 -14.24
CA ILE A 692 -10.32 21.97 -14.88
C ILE A 692 -9.29 23.00 -15.30
N SER A 693 -9.27 23.42 -16.57
CA SER A 693 -8.37 24.44 -17.08
C SER A 693 -9.09 25.54 -17.82
N ARG A 694 -8.78 26.80 -17.47
CA ARG A 694 -9.13 28.02 -18.21
C ARG A 694 -7.98 28.54 -19.07
N ASN A 695 -6.95 27.72 -19.28
CA ASN A 695 -5.76 28.19 -19.99
C ASN A 695 -6.14 28.52 -21.45
N PRO A 696 -5.98 29.78 -21.89
CA PRO A 696 -6.46 30.21 -23.20
C PRO A 696 -5.77 29.47 -24.34
N LYS A 697 -4.48 29.14 -24.21
CA LYS A 697 -3.73 28.39 -25.24
C LYS A 697 -4.19 26.95 -25.35
N LEU A 698 -4.63 26.33 -24.25
CA LEU A 698 -5.22 25.00 -24.31
C LEU A 698 -6.57 25.05 -25.02
N LEU A 699 -7.43 26.00 -24.66
CA LEU A 699 -8.75 26.16 -25.25
C LEU A 699 -8.69 26.53 -26.74
N GLU A 700 -7.70 27.32 -27.15
CA GLU A 700 -7.49 27.74 -28.54
C GLU A 700 -7.06 26.57 -29.44
N HIS A 701 -6.12 25.74 -28.97
CA HIS A 701 -5.50 24.72 -29.81
C HIS A 701 -6.12 23.34 -29.69
N PHE A 702 -6.72 23.00 -28.56
CA PHE A 702 -7.25 21.67 -28.31
C PHE A 702 -8.56 21.43 -29.09
N LYS A 703 -8.59 20.33 -29.83
CA LYS A 703 -9.77 19.86 -30.57
C LYS A 703 -10.35 18.63 -29.85
N PRO A 704 -11.61 18.71 -29.40
CA PRO A 704 -12.26 17.57 -28.74
C PRO A 704 -12.46 16.41 -29.71
N SER A 705 -12.53 15.21 -29.16
CA SER A 705 -12.87 13.97 -29.87
C SER A 705 -14.13 13.37 -29.26
N GLU A 706 -14.77 12.47 -30.00
CA GLU A 706 -15.95 11.75 -29.49
C GLU A 706 -15.63 10.99 -28.19
N PRO A 707 -16.53 11.04 -27.19
CA PRO A 707 -16.36 10.31 -25.93
C PRO A 707 -16.15 8.81 -26.14
N TRP A 708 -15.44 8.19 -25.21
CA TRP A 708 -15.22 6.74 -25.28
C TRP A 708 -16.54 5.98 -25.13
N VAL A 709 -16.81 5.05 -26.04
CA VAL A 709 -17.88 4.06 -25.92
C VAL A 709 -17.24 2.69 -26.00
N SER A 710 -17.53 1.84 -25.01
CA SER A 710 -16.97 0.49 -24.95
C SER A 710 -17.36 -0.33 -26.17
N SER A 711 -16.37 -0.83 -26.92
CA SER A 711 -16.62 -1.76 -28.03
C SER A 711 -16.75 -3.22 -27.56
N SER A 712 -16.43 -3.47 -26.29
CA SER A 712 -16.47 -4.79 -25.67
C SER A 712 -17.89 -5.32 -25.53
N LYS A 713 -18.04 -6.63 -25.77
CA LYS A 713 -19.28 -7.34 -25.47
C LYS A 713 -19.62 -7.23 -23.97
N PRO A 714 -20.91 -7.33 -23.59
CA PRO A 714 -21.32 -7.33 -22.19
C PRO A 714 -20.51 -8.37 -21.42
N SER A 715 -19.97 -7.97 -20.27
CA SER A 715 -19.19 -8.89 -19.44
C SER A 715 -20.08 -10.08 -19.09
N LYS A 716 -19.60 -11.32 -19.29
CA LYS A 716 -20.34 -12.49 -18.80
C LYS A 716 -20.61 -12.30 -17.32
N ILE A 717 -21.88 -12.29 -16.93
CA ILE A 717 -22.30 -12.26 -15.54
C ILE A 717 -21.55 -13.38 -14.81
N TYR A 718 -21.00 -13.07 -13.64
CA TYR A 718 -20.37 -14.06 -12.80
C TYR A 718 -21.38 -15.19 -12.50
N CYS A 719 -21.18 -16.38 -13.10
CA CYS A 719 -22.02 -17.56 -12.86
C CYS A 719 -21.52 -18.42 -11.69
N GLY A 720 -20.71 -17.87 -10.79
CA GLY A 720 -20.29 -18.60 -9.59
C GLY A 720 -21.35 -18.58 -8.51
N ARG A 721 -21.18 -19.43 -7.49
CA ARG A 721 -22.11 -19.53 -6.35
C ARG A 721 -22.13 -18.22 -5.55
N LYS A 722 -23.30 -17.90 -5.01
CA LYS A 722 -23.46 -16.75 -4.10
C LYS A 722 -22.88 -17.08 -2.72
N PRO A 723 -22.46 -16.08 -1.93
CA PRO A 723 -22.05 -16.29 -0.54
C PRO A 723 -23.12 -17.01 0.30
N SER A 724 -24.40 -16.74 0.06
CA SER A 724 -25.53 -17.35 0.76
C SER A 724 -25.78 -18.83 0.41
N GLU A 725 -25.14 -19.36 -0.64
CA GLU A 725 -25.30 -20.74 -1.11
C GLU A 725 -24.19 -21.67 -0.59
N LEU A 726 -23.21 -21.13 0.13
CA LEU A 726 -22.06 -21.87 0.66
C LEU A 726 -22.25 -22.15 2.15
N SER A 727 -21.71 -23.28 2.64
CA SER A 727 -21.56 -23.47 4.08
C SER A 727 -20.54 -22.45 4.64
N GLU A 728 -20.55 -22.21 5.95
CA GLU A 728 -19.58 -21.31 6.58
C GLU A 728 -18.13 -21.78 6.32
N GLU A 729 -17.87 -23.08 6.38
CA GLU A 729 -16.54 -23.66 6.14
C GLU A 729 -16.10 -23.52 4.69
N GLU A 730 -17.00 -23.81 3.74
CA GLU A 730 -16.73 -23.64 2.30
C GLU A 730 -16.46 -22.16 1.97
N LEU A 731 -17.20 -21.25 2.60
CA LEU A 731 -17.02 -19.82 2.45
C LEU A 731 -15.61 -19.39 2.89
N GLU A 732 -15.17 -19.78 4.10
CA GLU A 732 -13.83 -19.43 4.58
C GLU A 732 -12.71 -19.97 3.67
N GLU A 733 -12.85 -21.21 3.17
CA GLU A 733 -11.86 -21.81 2.28
C GLU A 733 -11.75 -21.04 0.95
N GLU A 734 -12.88 -20.74 0.31
CA GLU A 734 -12.89 -20.03 -0.97
C GLU A 734 -12.39 -18.59 -0.80
N LEU A 735 -12.75 -17.91 0.30
CA LEU A 735 -12.26 -16.57 0.60
C LEU A 735 -10.73 -16.53 0.79
N PHE A 736 -10.16 -17.50 1.50
CA PHE A 736 -8.71 -17.57 1.67
C PHE A 736 -7.97 -17.97 0.38
N LYS A 737 -8.57 -18.86 -0.42
CA LYS A 737 -8.06 -19.20 -1.76
C LYS A 737 -8.03 -17.98 -2.69
N MET A 738 -9.02 -17.08 -2.59
CA MET A 738 -8.99 -15.79 -3.29
C MET A 738 -7.81 -14.91 -2.85
N PHE A 739 -7.51 -14.86 -1.55
CA PHE A 739 -6.32 -14.17 -1.04
C PHE A 739 -5.04 -14.74 -1.66
N LEU A 740 -4.84 -16.06 -1.63
CA LEU A 740 -3.65 -16.72 -2.18
C LEU A 740 -3.46 -16.39 -3.66
N LYS A 741 -4.55 -16.45 -4.45
CA LYS A 741 -4.53 -16.10 -5.87
C LYS A 741 -4.18 -14.62 -6.08
N ALA A 742 -4.78 -13.71 -5.31
CA ALA A 742 -4.50 -12.27 -5.40
C ALA A 742 -3.05 -11.94 -5.03
N ARG A 743 -2.46 -12.68 -4.07
CA ARG A 743 -1.11 -12.45 -3.56
C ARG A 743 -0.02 -13.05 -4.45
N PHE A 744 -0.22 -14.25 -4.97
CA PHE A 744 0.83 -15.05 -5.61
C PHE A 744 0.67 -15.21 -7.13
N CYS A 745 -0.53 -15.00 -7.67
CA CYS A 745 -0.84 -15.22 -9.09
C CYS A 745 -1.22 -13.94 -9.85
N LYS A 746 -0.87 -12.76 -9.32
CA LYS A 746 -1.32 -11.47 -9.87
C LYS A 746 -0.60 -11.08 -11.16
N ARG A 747 -1.37 -10.87 -12.24
CA ARG A 747 -0.95 -10.08 -13.42
C ARG A 747 -1.55 -8.67 -13.28
N ASP A 748 -0.71 -7.63 -13.36
CA ASP A 748 -1.18 -6.23 -13.29
C ASP A 748 -1.59 -5.75 -14.68
N VAL A 749 -2.70 -6.30 -15.19
CA VAL A 749 -3.21 -6.03 -16.55
C VAL A 749 -3.46 -4.53 -16.77
N ILE A 750 -3.96 -3.82 -15.76
CA ILE A 750 -4.20 -2.36 -15.81
C ILE A 750 -2.89 -1.62 -16.09
N GLY A 751 -1.84 -1.93 -15.32
CA GLY A 751 -0.51 -1.33 -15.52
C GLY A 751 0.07 -1.66 -16.89
N MET A 752 0.05 -2.95 -17.25
CA MET A 752 0.56 -3.41 -18.55
C MET A 752 -0.15 -2.75 -19.73
N ALA A 753 -1.49 -2.64 -19.69
CA ALA A 753 -2.27 -2.00 -20.74
C ALA A 753 -1.95 -0.51 -20.86
N ALA A 754 -1.86 0.22 -19.74
CA ALA A 754 -1.49 1.64 -19.74
C ALA A 754 -0.06 1.88 -20.26
N ASP A 755 0.88 1.00 -19.91
CA ASP A 755 2.26 1.08 -20.38
C ASP A 755 2.38 0.78 -21.87
N CYS A 756 1.68 -0.27 -22.35
CA CYS A 756 1.62 -0.60 -23.77
C CYS A 756 0.93 0.53 -24.56
N TRP A 757 -0.12 1.14 -24.00
CA TRP A 757 -0.79 2.29 -24.58
C TRP A 757 0.21 3.44 -24.79
N LEU A 758 0.99 3.82 -23.76
CA LEU A 758 2.01 4.86 -23.87
C LEU A 758 3.05 4.53 -24.95
N GLY A 759 3.56 3.30 -24.98
CA GLY A 759 4.60 2.93 -25.94
C GLY A 759 4.13 2.84 -27.39
N ILE A 760 2.83 2.64 -27.66
CA ILE A 760 2.25 2.73 -29.01
C ILE A 760 1.84 4.17 -29.34
N MET A 761 1.30 4.91 -28.36
CA MET A 761 0.88 6.30 -28.49
C MET A 761 2.04 7.23 -28.82
N ASP A 762 3.20 6.98 -28.20
CA ASP A 762 4.39 7.80 -28.36
C ASP A 762 4.85 7.95 -29.82
N PRO A 763 5.15 6.87 -30.55
CA PRO A 763 5.54 6.99 -31.94
C PRO A 763 4.31 7.26 -32.84
N PHE A 764 3.07 7.05 -32.38
CA PHE A 764 1.86 7.48 -33.11
C PHE A 764 1.75 9.01 -33.19
N LEU A 765 2.17 9.74 -32.15
CA LEU A 765 2.19 11.21 -32.15
C LEU A 765 3.17 11.82 -33.17
N THR A 766 4.16 11.07 -33.62
CA THR A 766 5.20 11.55 -34.54
C THR A 766 4.95 11.15 -36.00
N LEU A 767 3.97 10.27 -36.28
CA LEU A 767 3.70 9.80 -37.64
C LEU A 767 2.99 10.89 -38.47
N GLY A 768 3.65 11.31 -39.54
CA GLY A 768 3.06 12.14 -40.59
C GLY A 768 2.04 11.38 -41.44
N ASP A 769 1.42 12.09 -42.38
CA ASP A 769 0.35 11.53 -43.22
C ASP A 769 0.86 10.53 -44.27
N GLU A 770 2.16 10.54 -44.56
CA GLU A 770 2.84 9.57 -45.44
C GLU A 770 2.79 8.13 -44.91
N SER A 771 2.55 7.93 -43.60
CA SER A 771 2.47 6.61 -42.95
C SER A 771 1.05 6.24 -42.55
N ALA A 772 0.04 6.59 -43.36
CA ALA A 772 -1.37 6.41 -43.06
C ALA A 772 -1.77 4.98 -42.63
N LYS A 773 -1.22 3.94 -43.29
CA LYS A 773 -1.49 2.54 -42.95
C LYS A 773 -0.98 2.17 -41.55
N GLU A 774 0.23 2.60 -41.22
CA GLU A 774 0.81 2.34 -39.89
C GLU A 774 0.06 3.12 -38.80
N LYS A 775 -0.30 4.38 -39.09
CA LYS A 775 -1.09 5.23 -38.20
C LYS A 775 -2.46 4.61 -37.89
N TYR A 776 -3.11 4.02 -38.90
CA TYR A 776 -4.38 3.30 -38.74
C TYR A 776 -4.24 2.05 -37.84
N GLU A 777 -3.26 1.19 -38.08
CA GLU A 777 -3.06 -0.02 -37.27
C GLU A 777 -2.70 0.32 -35.81
N ARG A 778 -1.87 1.34 -35.59
CA ARG A 778 -1.56 1.81 -34.23
C ARG A 778 -2.78 2.38 -33.53
N LYS A 779 -3.60 3.20 -34.22
CA LYS A 779 -4.86 3.73 -33.66
C LYS A 779 -5.80 2.60 -33.25
N LYS A 780 -5.93 1.56 -34.07
CA LYS A 780 -6.72 0.36 -33.75
C LYS A 780 -6.20 -0.36 -32.51
N ASN A 781 -4.88 -0.53 -32.38
CA ASN A 781 -4.29 -1.16 -31.19
C ASN A 781 -4.46 -0.29 -29.93
N ILE A 782 -4.33 1.03 -30.06
CA ILE A 782 -4.58 2.00 -28.98
C ILE A 782 -6.03 1.87 -28.47
N LEU A 783 -7.02 1.86 -29.37
CA LEU A 783 -8.43 1.72 -28.99
C LEU A 783 -8.72 0.40 -28.27
N LYS A 784 -8.15 -0.72 -28.75
CA LYS A 784 -8.26 -2.02 -28.06
C LYS A 784 -7.65 -1.99 -26.66
N LEU A 785 -6.48 -1.36 -26.51
CA LEU A 785 -5.82 -1.21 -25.21
C LEU A 785 -6.64 -0.35 -24.24
N ILE A 786 -7.32 0.69 -24.75
CA ILE A 786 -8.23 1.53 -23.98
C ILE A 786 -9.42 0.71 -23.48
N ASP A 787 -10.06 -0.08 -24.34
CA ASP A 787 -11.16 -0.96 -23.94
C ASP A 787 -10.73 -1.95 -22.85
N ILE A 788 -9.57 -2.60 -23.02
CA ILE A 788 -8.98 -3.51 -22.02
C ILE A 788 -8.69 -2.76 -20.71
N TYR A 789 -8.17 -1.54 -20.79
CA TYR A 789 -7.84 -0.72 -19.63
C TYR A 789 -9.08 -0.39 -18.80
N TYR A 790 -10.13 0.13 -19.43
CA TYR A 790 -11.37 0.50 -18.75
C TYR A 790 -12.14 -0.71 -18.23
N ASP A 791 -12.22 -1.80 -19.00
CA ASP A 791 -12.86 -3.03 -18.52
C ASP A 791 -12.08 -3.65 -17.34
N ALA A 792 -10.74 -3.56 -17.34
CA ALA A 792 -9.90 -4.07 -16.25
C ALA A 792 -10.01 -3.27 -14.95
N LEU A 793 -10.36 -1.97 -14.99
CA LEU A 793 -10.60 -1.16 -13.78
C LEU A 793 -11.79 -1.67 -12.97
N ASP A 794 -12.84 -2.12 -13.66
CA ASP A 794 -14.07 -2.62 -13.06
C ASP A 794 -14.09 -4.13 -12.81
N ALA A 795 -13.22 -4.88 -13.49
CA ALA A 795 -13.16 -6.33 -13.41
C ALA A 795 -13.11 -6.88 -11.96
N PRO A 796 -12.33 -6.31 -11.01
CA PRO A 796 -12.31 -6.78 -9.63
C PRO A 796 -13.67 -6.67 -8.92
N LYS A 797 -14.45 -5.63 -9.23
CA LYS A 797 -15.79 -5.37 -8.64
C LYS A 797 -16.91 -6.16 -9.31
N LYS A 798 -16.64 -6.76 -10.48
CA LYS A 798 -17.61 -7.56 -11.25
C LYS A 798 -17.25 -9.05 -11.21
N GLY A 799 -16.11 -9.41 -10.62
CA GLY A 799 -15.56 -10.77 -10.67
C GLY A 799 -15.15 -11.21 -12.09
N ALA A 800 -15.02 -10.26 -13.02
CA ALA A 800 -14.65 -10.53 -14.40
C ALA A 800 -13.14 -10.80 -14.51
N LYS A 801 -12.74 -11.58 -15.52
CA LYS A 801 -11.34 -11.74 -15.89
C LYS A 801 -11.10 -10.98 -17.18
N VAL A 802 -10.09 -10.10 -17.15
CA VAL A 802 -9.59 -9.37 -18.31
C VAL A 802 -8.13 -9.74 -18.45
N ASP A 803 -7.74 -10.18 -19.64
CA ASP A 803 -6.37 -10.54 -19.98
C ASP A 803 -5.88 -9.64 -21.11
N LEU A 804 -4.59 -9.30 -21.10
CA LEU A 804 -3.94 -8.58 -22.19
C LEU A 804 -3.50 -9.60 -23.26
N PRO A 805 -4.01 -9.52 -24.49
CA PRO A 805 -3.58 -10.39 -25.59
C PRO A 805 -2.09 -10.22 -25.93
N PRO A 806 -1.35 -11.31 -26.23
CA PRO A 806 0.09 -11.22 -26.54
C PRO A 806 0.44 -10.37 -27.76
N ASP A 807 -0.49 -10.19 -28.70
CA ASP A 807 -0.33 -9.36 -29.90
C ASP A 807 -0.34 -7.85 -29.59
N LEU A 808 -0.91 -7.45 -28.44
CA LEU A 808 -0.91 -6.06 -27.97
C LEU A 808 0.24 -5.75 -27.01
N GLU A 809 1.01 -6.77 -26.60
CA GLU A 809 2.13 -6.62 -25.68
C GLU A 809 3.38 -6.14 -26.43
N ILE A 810 3.85 -4.94 -26.10
CA ILE A 810 5.08 -4.38 -26.66
C ILE A 810 6.29 -4.72 -25.79
N LYS A 811 7.44 -4.96 -26.43
CA LYS A 811 8.71 -5.31 -25.75
C LYS A 811 9.69 -4.15 -25.68
N ASN A 812 9.59 -3.19 -26.60
CA ASN A 812 10.46 -2.02 -26.68
C ASN A 812 9.64 -0.80 -26.26
N PHE A 813 10.19 0.00 -25.35
CA PHE A 813 9.51 1.18 -24.81
C PHE A 813 10.29 2.46 -25.14
N PRO A 814 9.66 3.63 -25.12
CA PRO A 814 10.36 4.90 -25.22
C PRO A 814 11.37 5.10 -24.09
N HIS A 815 12.51 5.74 -24.39
CA HIS A 815 13.61 5.98 -23.43
C HIS A 815 13.19 6.75 -22.17
N TYR A 816 12.22 7.66 -22.26
CA TYR A 816 11.72 8.40 -21.09
C TYR A 816 10.95 7.52 -20.08
N MET A 817 10.62 6.27 -20.43
CA MET A 817 10.01 5.31 -19.50
C MET A 817 11.04 4.62 -18.61
N GLU A 818 12.34 4.74 -18.91
CA GLU A 818 13.46 4.26 -18.10
C GLU A 818 13.29 2.79 -17.68
N ARG A 819 13.00 1.89 -18.64
CA ARG A 819 12.70 0.47 -18.34
C ARG A 819 13.92 -0.42 -18.47
N ASP A 820 14.35 -0.67 -19.70
CA ASP A 820 15.54 -1.45 -20.00
C ASP A 820 16.39 -0.64 -20.99
N PRO A 821 17.52 -0.08 -20.54
CA PRO A 821 18.39 0.74 -21.38
C PRO A 821 18.84 0.06 -22.68
N LYS A 822 18.80 -1.28 -22.76
CA LYS A 822 19.19 -2.05 -23.95
C LYS A 822 18.06 -2.23 -24.97
N ARG A 823 16.80 -2.03 -24.59
CA ARG A 823 15.61 -2.26 -25.42
C ARG A 823 14.80 -0.99 -25.68
N ASP A 824 15.11 0.09 -24.98
CA ASP A 824 14.41 1.34 -25.13
C ASP A 824 14.83 2.07 -26.42
N PHE A 825 13.86 2.62 -27.16
CA PHE A 825 14.12 3.44 -28.35
C PHE A 825 14.10 4.92 -28.00
N ARG A 826 14.89 5.73 -28.72
CA ARG A 826 14.88 7.18 -28.54
C ARG A 826 13.63 7.79 -29.18
N SER A 827 12.73 8.32 -28.34
CA SER A 827 11.51 8.99 -28.78
C SER A 827 11.77 10.42 -29.24
N THR A 828 11.16 10.79 -30.36
CA THR A 828 11.11 12.17 -30.90
C THR A 828 9.78 12.85 -30.61
N SER A 829 8.87 12.20 -29.88
CA SER A 829 7.59 12.78 -29.48
C SER A 829 7.79 13.88 -28.44
N ILE A 830 6.74 14.64 -28.13
CA ILE A 830 6.79 15.64 -27.06
C ILE A 830 7.22 15.06 -25.70
N LEU A 831 6.86 13.81 -25.39
CA LEU A 831 7.26 13.15 -24.15
C LEU A 831 8.76 12.88 -24.11
N GLY A 832 9.33 12.44 -25.24
CA GLY A 832 10.77 12.28 -25.43
C GLY A 832 11.51 13.63 -25.34
N LEU A 833 10.99 14.67 -26.00
CA LEU A 833 11.56 16.01 -25.98
C LEU A 833 11.58 16.64 -24.57
N ILE A 834 10.49 16.47 -23.81
CA ILE A 834 10.43 16.92 -22.40
C ILE A 834 11.52 16.23 -21.58
N PHE A 835 11.66 14.91 -21.72
CA PHE A 835 12.66 14.13 -20.99
C PHE A 835 14.08 14.58 -21.33
N ASP A 836 14.41 14.65 -22.63
CA ASP A 836 15.73 15.07 -23.12
C ASP A 836 16.07 16.51 -22.68
N THR A 837 15.08 17.41 -22.70
CA THR A 837 15.27 18.80 -22.26
C THR A 837 15.62 18.87 -20.77
N VAL A 838 14.90 18.13 -19.92
CA VAL A 838 15.23 18.10 -18.48
C VAL A 838 16.57 17.40 -18.23
N ASP A 839 16.87 16.34 -19.00
CA ASP A 839 18.10 15.59 -18.81
C ASP A 839 19.36 16.39 -19.14
N SER A 840 19.33 17.14 -20.25
CA SER A 840 20.42 18.05 -20.63
C SER A 840 20.75 19.11 -19.57
N HIS A 841 19.76 19.56 -18.80
CA HIS A 841 19.94 20.55 -17.73
C HIS A 841 20.46 19.95 -16.41
N ASN A 842 20.56 18.62 -16.27
CA ASN A 842 21.08 17.99 -15.06
C ASN A 842 22.61 18.05 -14.96
N ALA A 843 23.32 18.37 -16.05
CA ALA A 843 24.78 18.43 -16.07
C ALA A 843 25.36 19.64 -15.32
N GLU A 844 24.53 20.64 -14.99
CA GLU A 844 24.90 21.84 -14.24
C GLU A 844 24.51 21.69 -12.76
N GLU A 845 25.22 20.81 -12.02
CA GLU A 845 25.13 20.83 -10.55
C GLU A 845 26.03 21.94 -9.99
N PRO A 846 25.53 22.78 -9.05
CA PRO A 846 26.38 23.75 -8.39
C PRO A 846 27.49 23.03 -7.62
N PRO A 847 28.73 23.55 -7.63
CA PRO A 847 29.83 22.92 -6.92
C PRO A 847 29.52 22.81 -5.42
N PRO A 848 30.01 21.74 -4.75
CA PRO A 848 29.84 21.58 -3.32
C PRO A 848 30.39 22.81 -2.59
N SER A 849 29.56 23.37 -1.70
CA SER A 849 29.95 24.54 -0.91
C SER A 849 30.77 24.12 0.29
N GLU A 850 31.70 24.99 0.69
CA GLU A 850 32.43 24.83 1.93
C GLU A 850 31.46 24.85 3.12
N ILE A 851 31.60 23.87 4.01
CA ILE A 851 30.71 23.76 5.18
C ILE A 851 31.18 24.80 6.19
N SER A 852 30.33 25.78 6.47
CA SER A 852 30.59 26.83 7.45
C SER A 852 29.45 26.90 8.48
N LYS A 853 29.79 27.40 9.68
CA LYS A 853 28.82 27.68 10.75
C LYS A 853 28.18 29.04 10.51
N LEU A 854 26.94 29.19 10.96
CA LEU A 854 26.30 30.51 11.00
C LEU A 854 26.98 31.39 12.05
N TRP A 855 27.40 32.58 11.64
CA TRP A 855 28.07 33.58 12.50
C TRP A 855 27.36 33.78 13.86
N TYR A 856 26.04 33.97 13.85
CA TYR A 856 25.25 34.19 15.07
C TYR A 856 25.23 32.99 16.03
N PHE A 857 25.57 31.79 15.57
CA PHE A 857 25.58 30.58 16.39
C PHE A 857 26.99 30.24 16.89
N GLU A 858 28.03 30.66 16.15
CA GLU A 858 29.43 30.47 16.50
C GLU A 858 29.92 31.48 17.55
N ASP A 859 29.49 32.75 17.46
CA ASP A 859 29.91 33.82 18.37
C ASP A 859 29.34 33.68 19.79
N GLU A 860 28.32 32.83 19.98
CA GLU A 860 27.61 32.72 21.24
C GLU A 860 28.28 31.74 22.21
N PRO A 861 28.57 32.16 23.46
CA PRO A 861 29.27 31.32 24.42
C PRO A 861 28.40 30.14 24.86
N VAL A 862 28.83 28.93 24.53
CA VAL A 862 28.19 27.69 24.97
C VAL A 862 28.96 27.09 26.16
N PRO A 863 28.29 26.74 27.28
CA PRO A 863 28.94 26.07 28.41
C PRO A 863 29.64 24.77 27.99
N LYS A 864 30.88 24.57 28.44
CA LYS A 864 31.68 23.38 28.12
C LYS A 864 30.99 22.07 28.53
N SER A 865 30.26 22.07 29.64
CA SER A 865 29.44 20.94 30.09
C SER A 865 28.38 20.51 29.07
N HIS A 866 27.79 21.45 28.33
CA HIS A 866 26.88 21.14 27.24
C HIS A 866 27.61 20.58 26.02
N MET A 867 28.77 21.17 25.64
CA MET A 867 29.58 20.66 24.53
C MET A 867 30.00 19.20 24.75
N ASP A 868 30.50 18.85 25.93
CA ASP A 868 30.92 17.48 26.26
C ASP A 868 29.72 16.52 26.23
N LYS A 869 28.58 16.93 26.81
CA LYS A 869 27.33 16.15 26.79
C LYS A 869 26.86 15.87 25.37
N PHE A 870 26.77 16.90 24.52
CA PHE A 870 26.27 16.78 23.16
C PHE A 870 27.24 16.06 22.21
N THR A 871 28.55 16.07 22.50
CA THR A 871 29.55 15.27 21.78
C THR A 871 29.27 13.77 21.94
N SER A 872 29.19 13.28 23.19
CA SER A 872 28.84 11.88 23.45
C SER A 872 27.43 11.53 22.93
N TRP A 873 26.48 12.46 23.04
CA TRP A 873 25.13 12.26 22.54
C TRP A 873 25.09 12.10 21.02
N TYR A 874 25.87 12.90 20.27
CA TYR A 874 25.95 12.81 18.83
C TYR A 874 26.67 11.55 18.34
N GLU A 875 27.69 11.07 19.06
CA GLU A 875 28.34 9.78 18.78
C GLU A 875 27.36 8.61 18.91
N ASN A 876 26.56 8.61 19.97
CA ASN A 876 25.49 7.62 20.15
C ASN A 876 24.48 7.67 19.01
N TYR A 877 24.05 8.87 18.62
CA TYR A 877 23.15 9.05 17.47
C TYR A 877 23.76 8.47 16.20
N ARG A 878 25.03 8.78 15.91
CA ARG A 878 25.71 8.31 14.70
C ARG A 878 25.78 6.78 14.66
N SER A 879 26.07 6.14 15.79
CA SER A 879 26.09 4.67 15.90
C SER A 879 24.70 4.09 15.61
N GLU A 880 23.66 4.59 16.27
CA GLU A 880 22.29 4.09 16.10
C GLU A 880 21.73 4.38 14.68
N MET A 881 22.00 5.57 14.13
CA MET A 881 21.59 5.95 12.77
C MET A 881 22.31 5.10 11.71
N SER A 882 23.59 4.80 11.91
CA SER A 882 24.33 3.90 11.02
C SER A 882 23.75 2.49 11.04
N GLN A 883 23.37 1.98 12.22
CA GLN A 883 22.69 0.69 12.35
C GLN A 883 21.35 0.67 11.63
N ALA A 884 20.55 1.75 11.75
CA ALA A 884 19.28 1.89 11.04
C ALA A 884 19.47 1.94 9.51
N MET A 885 20.49 2.64 9.03
CA MET A 885 20.80 2.77 7.60
C MET A 885 21.25 1.46 6.95
N MET A 886 21.83 0.53 7.71
CA MET A 886 22.24 -0.80 7.24
C MET A 886 21.06 -1.75 6.93
N GLU A 887 19.81 -1.32 7.10
CA GLU A 887 18.63 -2.09 6.69
C GLU A 887 18.51 -2.07 5.16
N THR A 888 18.29 -3.25 4.55
CA THR A 888 18.20 -3.40 3.09
C THR A 888 16.82 -3.01 2.57
N ASP A 889 15.78 -3.23 3.39
CA ASP A 889 14.40 -2.81 3.11
C ASP A 889 14.26 -1.28 3.27
N LYS A 890 13.97 -0.58 2.17
CA LYS A 890 13.85 0.89 2.14
C LYS A 890 12.75 1.42 3.08
N VAL A 891 11.65 0.69 3.26
CA VAL A 891 10.54 1.12 4.12
C VAL A 891 10.95 1.01 5.58
N LYS A 892 11.51 -0.14 5.97
CA LYS A 892 12.00 -0.33 7.33
C LYS A 892 13.15 0.60 7.65
N ARG A 893 14.07 0.83 6.70
CA ARG A 893 15.14 1.80 6.85
C ARG A 893 14.57 3.18 7.19
N ASN A 894 13.70 3.71 6.33
CA ASN A 894 13.07 5.02 6.56
C ASN A 894 12.32 5.09 7.89
N GLN A 895 11.67 4.00 8.28
CA GLN A 895 10.98 3.93 9.55
C GLN A 895 11.95 3.95 10.74
N LEU A 896 12.96 3.09 10.74
CA LEU A 896 13.99 3.02 11.78
C LEU A 896 14.74 4.36 11.89
N THR A 897 15.10 4.98 10.77
CA THR A 897 15.74 6.30 10.77
C THR A 897 14.82 7.37 11.37
N ASN A 898 13.51 7.33 11.08
CA ASN A 898 12.55 8.26 11.67
C ASN A 898 12.39 8.03 13.17
N GLU A 899 12.34 6.77 13.61
CA GLU A 899 12.25 6.40 15.04
C GLU A 899 13.49 6.86 15.81
N VAL A 900 14.68 6.74 15.25
CA VAL A 900 15.91 7.32 15.83
C VAL A 900 15.72 8.82 15.98
N ILE A 901 15.39 9.56 14.91
CA ILE A 901 15.24 11.03 14.98
C ILE A 901 14.19 11.46 16.01
N GLN A 902 13.03 10.80 16.05
CA GLN A 902 11.96 11.13 17.01
C GLN A 902 12.37 10.91 18.46
N ARG A 903 13.16 9.87 18.74
CA ARG A 903 13.70 9.64 20.08
C ARG A 903 14.63 10.77 20.53
N TYR A 904 15.56 11.18 19.67
CA TYR A 904 16.45 12.29 20.00
C TYR A 904 15.69 13.63 20.13
N LYS A 905 14.56 13.80 19.43
CA LYS A 905 13.62 14.92 19.69
C LYS A 905 12.98 14.84 21.07
N GLN A 906 12.47 13.67 21.45
CA GLN A 906 11.88 13.43 22.77
C GLN A 906 12.88 13.71 23.88
N ASP A 907 14.09 13.19 23.77
CA ASP A 907 15.17 13.43 24.74
C ASP A 907 15.52 14.94 24.82
N PHE A 908 15.55 15.63 23.68
CA PHE A 908 15.88 17.05 23.61
C PHE A 908 14.77 17.93 24.23
N TYR A 909 13.51 17.73 23.84
CA TYR A 909 12.38 18.57 24.26
C TYR A 909 11.70 18.10 25.55
N GLY A 910 11.91 16.85 25.98
CA GLY A 910 11.08 16.19 26.97
C GLY A 910 9.64 15.90 26.48
N ALA A 911 9.41 15.98 25.16
CA ALA A 911 8.11 15.84 24.52
C ALA A 911 8.28 15.43 23.04
N ALA A 912 7.19 15.03 22.36
CA ALA A 912 7.24 14.61 20.95
C ALA A 912 7.80 15.68 20.00
N GLY A 913 7.73 16.96 20.37
CA GLY A 913 8.36 18.06 19.65
C GLY A 913 8.38 19.34 20.47
N PHE A 914 8.84 20.41 19.83
CA PHE A 914 8.96 21.73 20.45
C PHE A 914 7.61 22.31 20.91
N GLU A 915 6.53 22.09 20.15
CA GLU A 915 5.19 22.63 20.46
C GLU A 915 4.59 22.05 21.75
N ASP A 916 4.95 20.80 22.07
CA ASP A 916 4.46 20.07 23.25
C ASP A 916 5.44 20.15 24.44
N SER A 917 6.53 20.91 24.29
CA SER A 917 7.58 21.00 25.31
C SER A 917 7.20 21.99 26.40
N ASN A 918 7.36 21.58 27.66
CA ASN A 918 7.24 22.46 28.82
C ASN A 918 8.55 23.24 29.11
N LYS A 919 9.62 23.00 28.34
CA LYS A 919 10.92 23.67 28.52
C LYS A 919 10.86 25.09 27.97
N SER A 920 11.46 26.03 28.71
CA SER A 920 11.59 27.41 28.25
C SER A 920 12.58 27.53 27.08
N LEU A 921 12.41 28.56 26.24
CA LEU A 921 13.35 28.83 25.16
C LEU A 921 14.75 29.17 25.71
N GLU A 922 14.81 29.87 26.85
CA GLU A 922 16.04 30.21 27.56
C GLU A 922 16.84 28.98 27.98
N GLU A 923 16.16 27.89 28.37
CA GLU A 923 16.80 26.61 28.69
C GLU A 923 17.30 25.87 27.43
N LEU A 924 16.52 25.96 26.33
CA LEU A 924 16.80 25.22 25.10
C LEU A 924 17.86 25.87 24.21
N TYR A 925 18.02 27.20 24.25
CA TYR A 925 19.01 27.90 23.42
C TYR A 925 20.45 27.41 23.57
N PRO A 926 21.06 27.36 24.78
CA PRO A 926 22.44 26.91 24.92
C PRO A 926 22.61 25.44 24.52
N GLN A 927 21.57 24.61 24.66
CA GLN A 927 21.58 23.20 24.25
C GLN A 927 21.51 23.06 22.73
N ALA A 928 20.67 23.86 22.06
CA ALA A 928 20.56 23.88 20.60
C ALA A 928 21.87 24.35 19.95
N LEU A 929 22.50 25.38 20.51
CA LEU A 929 23.80 25.89 20.03
C LEU A 929 24.92 24.87 20.24
N ALA A 930 24.97 24.20 21.40
CA ALA A 930 25.92 23.11 21.65
C ALA A 930 25.79 22.00 20.60
N LEU A 931 24.54 21.56 20.35
CA LEU A 931 24.26 20.54 19.36
C LEU A 931 24.67 20.99 17.95
N TYR A 932 24.31 22.21 17.55
CA TYR A 932 24.69 22.77 16.25
C TYR A 932 26.21 22.78 16.07
N ASN A 933 26.95 23.31 17.04
CA ASN A 933 28.41 23.41 16.97
C ASN A 933 29.07 22.03 16.85
N VAL A 934 28.72 21.09 17.73
CA VAL A 934 29.25 19.70 17.71
C VAL A 934 28.98 19.01 16.37
N VAL A 935 27.77 19.16 15.83
CA VAL A 935 27.38 18.52 14.57
C VAL A 935 28.13 19.14 13.39
N TYR A 936 28.27 20.47 13.36
CA TYR A 936 28.93 21.18 12.28
C TYR A 936 30.44 20.96 12.28
N ASP A 937 31.09 20.92 13.46
CA ASP A 937 32.51 20.58 13.58
C ASP A 937 32.83 19.22 12.99
N TYR A 938 31.95 18.24 13.22
CA TYR A 938 32.07 16.93 12.59
C TYR A 938 31.70 16.95 11.09
N ALA A 939 30.66 17.72 10.70
CA ALA A 939 30.22 17.79 9.31
C ALA A 939 31.28 18.42 8.39
N ILE A 940 32.07 19.39 8.88
CA ILE A 940 33.19 19.99 8.15
C ILE A 940 34.18 18.93 7.66
N GLN A 941 34.40 17.87 8.44
CA GLN A 941 35.33 16.79 8.09
C GLN A 941 34.70 15.71 7.21
N GLU A 942 33.40 15.48 7.33
CA GLU A 942 32.75 14.24 6.87
C GLU A 942 31.61 14.44 5.86
N GLY A 943 31.24 15.70 5.61
CA GLY A 943 30.28 16.11 4.58
C GLY A 943 28.93 16.62 5.11
N VAL A 944 28.23 17.37 4.24
CA VAL A 944 27.02 18.14 4.56
C VAL A 944 25.84 17.29 5.05
N ALA A 945 25.77 16.03 4.64
CA ALA A 945 24.71 15.11 5.06
C ALA A 945 24.63 14.97 6.59
N LYS A 946 25.74 15.24 7.30
CA LYS A 946 25.83 15.18 8.76
C LYS A 946 25.11 16.35 9.45
N CYS A 947 25.00 17.52 8.81
CA CYS A 947 24.29 18.69 9.35
C CYS A 947 22.81 18.42 9.64
N THR A 948 22.22 17.45 8.92
CA THR A 948 20.81 17.03 9.02
C THR A 948 20.33 16.79 10.45
N PHE A 949 21.19 16.25 11.32
CA PHE A 949 20.79 15.92 12.69
C PHE A 949 20.45 17.16 13.52
N ALA A 950 21.27 18.21 13.46
CA ALA A 950 21.06 19.44 14.22
C ALA A 950 19.72 20.09 13.89
N TRP A 951 19.40 20.21 12.59
CA TRP A 951 18.16 20.82 12.14
C TRP A 951 16.94 19.93 12.37
N ASN A 952 17.07 18.62 12.18
CA ASN A 952 15.97 17.72 12.47
C ASN A 952 15.56 17.75 13.94
N VAL A 953 16.51 17.83 14.87
CA VAL A 953 16.22 17.82 16.32
C VAL A 953 15.92 19.22 16.84
N ALA A 954 16.82 20.18 16.65
CA ALA A 954 16.76 21.51 17.27
C ALA A 954 16.25 22.63 16.34
N GLY A 955 15.84 22.31 15.11
CA GLY A 955 15.45 23.30 14.08
C GLY A 955 14.53 24.44 14.55
N PRO A 956 13.37 24.16 15.19
CA PRO A 956 12.49 25.22 15.69
C PRO A 956 13.16 26.19 16.67
N VAL A 957 14.01 25.67 17.55
CA VAL A 957 14.75 26.47 18.54
C VAL A 957 15.83 27.30 17.86
N LEU A 958 16.57 26.70 16.91
CA LEU A 958 17.59 27.39 16.11
C LEU A 958 16.98 28.54 15.29
N CYS A 959 15.84 28.31 14.63
CA CYS A 959 15.11 29.35 13.90
C CYS A 959 14.66 30.48 14.84
N LYS A 960 14.07 30.17 16.00
CA LYS A 960 13.66 31.19 16.98
C LYS A 960 14.86 31.95 17.57
N PHE A 961 15.99 31.28 17.76
CA PHE A 961 17.22 31.92 18.23
C PHE A 961 17.77 32.90 17.19
N TYR A 962 17.81 32.49 15.92
CA TYR A 962 18.22 33.34 14.81
C TYR A 962 17.35 34.61 14.72
N LEU A 963 16.02 34.46 14.73
CA LEU A 963 15.08 35.60 14.78
C LEU A 963 15.36 36.55 15.95
N LYS A 964 15.64 36.01 17.14
CA LYS A 964 15.94 36.81 18.34
C LYS A 964 17.21 37.65 18.14
N LYS A 965 18.21 37.14 17.41
CA LYS A 965 19.48 37.81 17.17
C LYS A 965 19.42 38.84 16.05
N THR A 966 18.67 38.60 14.98
CA THR A 966 18.53 39.57 13.88
C THR A 966 17.69 40.81 14.25
N LYS A 967 16.96 40.77 15.38
CA LYS A 967 16.08 41.86 15.88
C LYS A 967 14.98 42.27 14.89
N ASP A 968 14.66 41.42 13.92
CA ASP A 968 13.60 41.69 12.96
C ASP A 968 12.21 41.56 13.60
N LYS A 969 11.28 42.43 13.17
CA LYS A 969 9.87 42.30 13.55
C LYS A 969 9.25 41.17 12.74
N SER A 970 8.87 40.08 13.41
CA SER A 970 8.16 38.99 12.75
C SER A 970 6.69 39.36 12.52
N VAL A 971 6.20 39.07 11.32
CA VAL A 971 4.77 39.11 11.00
C VAL A 971 4.28 37.66 10.93
N VAL A 972 3.30 37.32 11.76
CA VAL A 972 2.67 36.00 11.70
C VAL A 972 1.72 35.98 10.50
N ALA A 973 2.11 35.25 9.45
CA ALA A 973 1.27 34.99 8.29
C ALA A 973 1.08 33.48 8.12
N SER A 974 -0.13 33.05 7.77
CA SER A 974 -0.36 31.64 7.48
C SER A 974 0.38 31.25 6.19
N THR A 975 0.83 30.00 6.10
CA THR A 975 1.45 29.46 4.88
C THR A 975 0.52 29.59 3.66
N SER A 976 -0.79 29.56 3.87
CA SER A 976 -1.79 29.80 2.82
C SER A 976 -1.83 31.26 2.34
N VAL A 977 -1.64 32.23 3.23
CA VAL A 977 -1.55 33.65 2.88
C VAL A 977 -0.22 33.93 2.17
N LEU A 978 0.88 33.39 2.68
CA LEU A 978 2.20 33.53 2.05
C LEU A 978 2.24 32.90 0.64
N LYS A 979 1.61 31.73 0.45
CA LYS A 979 1.42 31.14 -0.89
C LYS A 979 0.74 32.11 -1.84
N LYS A 980 -0.36 32.74 -1.41
CA LYS A 980 -1.10 33.71 -2.25
C LYS A 980 -0.26 34.93 -2.60
N LEU A 981 0.53 35.44 -1.65
CA LEU A 981 1.39 36.60 -1.87
C LEU A 981 2.58 36.27 -2.80
N LEU A 982 3.09 35.05 -2.73
CA LEU A 982 4.27 34.61 -3.48
C LEU A 982 3.94 33.95 -4.83
N GLY A 983 2.66 33.86 -5.21
CA GLY A 983 2.20 33.36 -6.51
C GLY A 983 2.08 31.84 -6.57
#